data_AF-A0A836GYT0-F1
#
_entry.id   AF-A0A836GYT0-F1
#
_cell.length_a   1.000
_cell.length_b   1.000
_cell.length_c   1.000
_cell.angle_alpha   90.00
_cell.angle_beta   90.00
_cell.angle_gamma   90.00
#
_symmetry.space_group_name_H-M   'P 1'
#
loop_
_entity.id
_entity.type
_entity.pdbx_description
1 polymer ?
#
loop_
_entity_poly.entity_id
_entity_poly.type
_entity_poly.pdbx_seq_one_letter_code
_entity_poly.pdbx_strand_id
1 'polypeptide(L)'
;MASHAGSAVSPLPYGAYQGSFRGVVACSNRDDGYFSGENNYVNMLIYTGFRYQCVEYARRFLLLTTGCLFDSCGRASEIYAMNHITHVETGAQYALHHHHNDGTATQRPEPGDVIIYPYHPKMTPWGHVGIISFVDDGRVGIAEQNQHFGSFVSPDESYLNGERCVARYATLHHDQVTNTWRIEEPGTLPRALGWMSYPDAPTREKIHAPLKPLPHAIKARSTPFDQHDHPFFTHYHLRSGFDIPSGSVEHLYGLRSGAKEALVGATSAVARVLRFTLQLFFNRCRLGPVFRALPANSLSAHPPETADACIESCPELDALFRVLAQEDVIDATESTPDHLRQALASYFNIPIEWIMSMEREFAKGEAHMAAVVSFYPNISTDLVDVEAFRAARRSWNTEAASAVEKLSLAPTQTGTRIPDGATAATPPVTIEELPFKNPHDEAWCLAGVNFGNARIMTELSHLNGIQPQMTEALALMDPSVRCHTSAQYSTDFAGYLKFVETVYGPRTAFTIVLSDEHPMDGLLRKMVTIVQNLCDRVKHPIRVVNEKDLVFVDGRLQIASTEASPMADTTPSEAQDVNFVYMLCEWSCVLENRETNHAALYSAAVDPASDVVFAKPLWSYLCTGALNVDDAERTSHTHSRSSASVRFFDVCRRLYRLASPKPPAEMRDLEVLEYIDSCRRIHIDAETVPVYSPVDLRSDSLMINFAWSCSMGHVGGALQVDAENTGADPGHPASLFFMFSTDV
;
A
#
# COMPACT_ATOMS: atom_id res chain seq x y z
N MET A 1 45.13 -8.98 -1.02
CA MET A 1 43.98 -8.31 -0.41
C MET A 1 43.19 -7.63 -1.51
N ALA A 2 42.15 -8.30 -2.02
CA ALA A 2 41.22 -7.73 -2.98
C ALA A 2 39.83 -7.86 -2.35
N SER A 3 39.30 -6.75 -1.86
CA SER A 3 37.93 -6.64 -1.39
C SER A 3 36.99 -6.86 -2.58
N HIS A 4 36.29 -7.99 -2.60
CA HIS A 4 35.13 -8.16 -3.46
C HIS A 4 34.07 -7.15 -3.01
N ALA A 5 33.98 -6.04 -3.74
CA ALA A 5 32.80 -5.20 -3.72
C ALA A 5 31.64 -6.06 -4.25
N GLY A 6 30.77 -6.52 -3.35
CA GLY A 6 29.54 -7.19 -3.72
C GLY A 6 28.73 -6.26 -4.60
N SER A 7 28.37 -6.72 -5.79
CA SER A 7 27.35 -6.08 -6.62
C SER A 7 26.11 -5.89 -5.73
N ALA A 8 25.75 -4.64 -5.46
CA ALA A 8 24.56 -4.33 -4.68
C ALA A 8 23.35 -4.85 -5.47
N VAL A 9 22.71 -5.89 -4.96
CA VAL A 9 21.49 -6.45 -5.54
C VAL A 9 20.43 -5.34 -5.55
N SER A 10 19.94 -4.99 -6.74
CA SER A 10 18.86 -4.00 -6.86
C SER A 10 17.56 -4.62 -6.35
N PRO A 11 16.90 -4.01 -5.35
CA PRO A 11 15.62 -4.49 -4.86
C PRO A 11 14.55 -4.37 -5.96
N LEU A 12 13.68 -5.38 -6.04
CA LEU A 12 12.56 -5.41 -6.98
C LEU A 12 11.32 -4.72 -6.38
N PRO A 13 10.46 -4.07 -7.20
CA PRO A 13 9.21 -3.47 -6.73
C PRO A 13 8.30 -4.47 -6.03
N TYR A 14 7.42 -3.98 -5.16
CA TYR A 14 6.38 -4.82 -4.53
C TYR A 14 5.60 -5.64 -5.56
N GLY A 15 5.42 -6.94 -5.28
CA GLY A 15 4.70 -7.88 -6.15
C GLY A 15 5.50 -8.43 -7.33
N ALA A 16 6.69 -7.89 -7.61
CA ALA A 16 7.51 -8.39 -8.70
C ALA A 16 8.02 -9.82 -8.43
N TYR A 17 8.07 -10.64 -9.48
CA TYR A 17 8.59 -12.01 -9.45
C TYR A 17 10.08 -12.03 -9.06
N GLN A 18 10.43 -12.71 -7.96
CA GLN A 18 11.82 -12.92 -7.56
C GLN A 18 12.38 -14.24 -8.10
N GLY A 19 11.57 -15.30 -8.03
CA GLY A 19 11.98 -16.67 -8.32
C GLY A 19 10.88 -17.66 -7.94
N SER A 20 11.21 -18.95 -7.97
CA SER A 20 10.29 -20.00 -7.56
C SER A 20 11.06 -21.21 -7.04
N PHE A 21 10.44 -22.00 -6.17
CA PHE A 21 10.98 -23.30 -5.77
C PHE A 21 9.91 -24.37 -5.93
N ARG A 22 10.20 -25.40 -6.74
CA ARG A 22 9.23 -26.45 -7.13
C ARG A 22 7.96 -25.86 -7.73
N GLY A 23 8.08 -24.76 -8.49
CA GLY A 23 6.97 -24.03 -9.10
C GLY A 23 6.21 -23.08 -8.15
N VAL A 24 6.55 -23.03 -6.86
CA VAL A 24 5.94 -22.07 -5.92
C VAL A 24 6.65 -20.72 -6.02
N VAL A 25 5.96 -19.75 -6.62
CA VAL A 25 6.47 -18.39 -6.88
C VAL A 25 6.74 -17.61 -5.58
N ALA A 26 7.89 -16.93 -5.53
CA ALA A 26 8.20 -15.92 -4.53
C ALA A 26 8.13 -14.52 -5.17
N CYS A 27 7.45 -13.59 -4.50
CA CYS A 27 7.33 -12.20 -4.93
C CYS A 27 7.99 -11.26 -3.94
N SER A 28 8.49 -10.14 -4.46
CA SER A 28 9.16 -9.12 -3.65
C SER A 28 8.17 -8.47 -2.70
N ASN A 29 8.50 -8.50 -1.41
CA ASN A 29 7.88 -7.64 -0.39
C ASN A 29 8.52 -6.24 -0.35
N ARG A 30 9.20 -5.85 -1.43
CA ARG A 30 9.86 -4.55 -1.64
C ARG A 30 11.11 -4.34 -0.79
N ASP A 31 10.95 -4.19 0.52
CA ASP A 31 12.05 -4.05 1.48
C ASP A 31 11.65 -4.45 2.90
N ASP A 32 12.64 -4.40 3.80
CA ASP A 32 12.46 -4.78 5.19
C ASP A 32 11.51 -3.82 5.91
N GLY A 33 10.58 -4.37 6.69
CA GLY A 33 9.55 -3.62 7.41
C GLY A 33 8.33 -3.22 6.58
N TYR A 34 8.26 -3.50 5.28
CA TYR A 34 7.06 -3.23 4.50
C TYR A 34 5.89 -4.16 4.86
N PHE A 35 4.71 -3.58 5.05
CA PHE A 35 3.46 -4.30 5.30
C PHE A 35 2.36 -3.80 4.36
N SER A 36 1.88 -4.68 3.48
CA SER A 36 0.84 -4.34 2.49
C SER A 36 -0.57 -4.27 3.06
N GLY A 37 -0.85 -4.95 4.18
CA GLY A 37 -2.22 -5.19 4.66
C GLY A 37 -3.05 -6.14 3.78
N GLU A 38 -2.49 -6.71 2.71
CA GLU A 38 -3.24 -7.54 1.77
C GLU A 38 -3.14 -9.02 2.11
N ASN A 39 -4.30 -9.64 2.35
CA ASN A 39 -4.39 -11.08 2.57
C ASN A 39 -4.13 -11.87 1.28
N ASN A 40 -3.39 -12.97 1.38
CA ASN A 40 -3.24 -13.94 0.28
C ASN A 40 -4.07 -15.20 0.51
N TYR A 41 -4.70 -15.68 -0.56
CA TYR A 41 -5.53 -16.88 -0.55
C TYR A 41 -5.19 -17.80 -1.72
N VAL A 42 -5.01 -19.10 -1.45
CA VAL A 42 -4.95 -20.12 -2.50
C VAL A 42 -6.38 -20.55 -2.85
N ASN A 43 -6.68 -20.58 -4.16
CA ASN A 43 -8.00 -20.89 -4.71
C ASN A 43 -9.15 -20.06 -4.13
N MET A 44 -8.87 -18.85 -3.63
CA MET A 44 -9.85 -17.98 -2.94
C MET A 44 -10.44 -18.56 -1.65
N LEU A 45 -9.88 -19.65 -1.12
CA LEU A 45 -10.48 -20.40 0.00
C LEU A 45 -9.57 -20.48 1.24
N ILE A 46 -8.27 -20.65 1.02
CA ILE A 46 -7.33 -20.97 2.10
C ILE A 46 -6.36 -19.81 2.26
N TYR A 47 -6.45 -19.12 3.40
CA TYR A 47 -5.54 -18.03 3.75
C TYR A 47 -4.12 -18.56 3.97
N THR A 48 -3.14 -17.93 3.31
CA THR A 48 -1.73 -18.30 3.47
C THR A 48 -0.94 -17.28 4.29
N GLY A 49 -1.37 -16.02 4.37
CA GLY A 49 -0.66 -14.95 5.07
C GLY A 49 -0.85 -13.61 4.38
N PHE A 50 -0.18 -12.56 4.87
CA PHE A 50 -0.12 -11.27 4.19
C PHE A 50 0.89 -11.27 3.03
N ARG A 51 0.53 -10.66 1.90
CA ARG A 51 1.41 -10.50 0.73
C ARG A 51 2.54 -9.50 1.01
N TYR A 52 3.82 -9.78 0.84
CA TYR A 52 4.49 -11.06 0.60
C TYR A 52 5.41 -11.37 1.78
N GLN A 53 4.82 -11.57 2.95
CA GLN A 53 5.55 -11.87 4.17
C GLN A 53 6.20 -13.26 4.10
N CYS A 54 7.23 -13.48 4.93
CA CYS A 54 7.94 -14.75 5.00
C CYS A 54 7.03 -15.93 5.38
N VAL A 55 6.14 -15.71 6.37
CA VAL A 55 5.14 -16.70 6.81
C VAL A 55 4.18 -17.08 5.69
N GLU A 56 3.78 -16.10 4.86
CA GLU A 56 2.90 -16.32 3.72
C GLU A 56 3.51 -17.31 2.72
N TYR A 57 4.79 -17.09 2.36
CA TYR A 57 5.50 -17.97 1.45
C TYR A 57 5.61 -19.38 1.99
N ALA A 58 6.06 -19.54 3.24
CA ALA A 58 6.28 -20.85 3.84
C ALA A 58 4.97 -21.64 3.97
N ARG A 59 3.88 -20.97 4.39
CA ARG A 59 2.55 -21.59 4.49
C ARG A 59 2.01 -21.99 3.12
N ARG A 60 2.15 -21.11 2.12
CA ARG A 60 1.74 -21.40 0.73
C ARG A 60 2.57 -22.52 0.11
N PHE A 61 3.88 -22.56 0.37
CA PHE A 61 4.75 -23.63 -0.09
C PHE A 61 4.30 -24.98 0.45
N LEU A 62 4.07 -25.11 1.76
CA LEU A 62 3.57 -26.35 2.36
C LEU A 62 2.20 -26.73 1.80
N LEU A 63 1.27 -25.77 1.67
CA LEU A 63 -0.05 -26.05 1.12
C LEU A 63 0.01 -26.60 -0.30
N LEU A 64 0.78 -25.96 -1.18
CA LEU A 64 0.86 -26.33 -2.58
C LEU A 64 1.68 -27.61 -2.81
N THR A 65 2.67 -27.89 -1.96
CA THR A 65 3.52 -29.09 -2.11
C THR A 65 3.03 -30.31 -1.34
N THR A 66 2.27 -30.12 -0.25
CA THR A 66 1.82 -31.22 0.63
C THR A 66 0.31 -31.23 0.89
N GLY A 67 -0.40 -30.13 0.68
CA GLY A 67 -1.80 -29.99 1.13
C GLY A 67 -1.93 -29.68 2.63
N CYS A 68 -0.82 -29.42 3.32
CA CYS A 68 -0.80 -29.15 4.77
C CYS A 68 -0.48 -27.69 5.09
N LEU A 69 -0.86 -27.26 6.30
CA LEU A 69 -0.57 -25.95 6.87
C LEU A 69 0.01 -26.10 8.28
N PHE A 70 0.92 -25.22 8.68
CA PHE A 70 1.15 -24.95 10.09
C PHE A 70 0.12 -23.92 10.61
N ASP A 71 -0.08 -23.90 11.92
CA ASP A 71 -1.07 -23.06 12.59
C ASP A 71 -0.84 -21.55 12.41
N SER A 72 -1.81 -20.75 12.84
CA SER A 72 -1.66 -19.29 12.89
C SER A 72 -0.56 -18.89 13.88
N CYS A 73 0.20 -17.86 13.53
CA CYS A 73 1.25 -17.28 14.38
C CYS A 73 1.27 -15.76 14.20
N GLY A 74 1.60 -15.04 15.27
CA GLY A 74 1.84 -13.59 15.22
C GLY A 74 3.26 -13.27 14.80
N ARG A 75 4.21 -14.17 15.08
CA ARG A 75 5.63 -14.04 14.71
C ARG A 75 6.13 -15.29 13.99
N ALA A 76 7.01 -15.12 13.01
CA ALA A 76 7.61 -16.24 12.29
C ALA A 76 8.42 -17.17 13.22
N SER A 77 9.04 -16.64 14.28
CA SER A 77 9.78 -17.45 15.25
C SER A 77 8.92 -18.46 16.02
N GLU A 78 7.61 -18.22 16.15
CA GLU A 78 6.69 -19.10 16.90
C GLU A 78 6.46 -20.43 16.18
N ILE A 79 6.69 -20.48 14.86
CA ILE A 79 6.55 -21.71 14.06
C ILE A 79 7.49 -22.80 14.60
N TYR A 80 8.65 -22.44 15.15
CA TYR A 80 9.59 -23.41 15.72
C TYR A 80 9.07 -24.11 16.99
N ALA A 81 8.00 -23.63 17.62
CA ALA A 81 7.36 -24.33 18.73
C ALA A 81 6.25 -25.30 18.28
N MET A 82 5.91 -25.31 16.99
CA MET A 82 4.84 -26.15 16.45
C MET A 82 5.33 -27.59 16.25
N ASN A 83 4.47 -28.55 16.59
CA ASN A 83 4.82 -29.98 16.52
C ASN A 83 4.16 -30.72 15.36
N HIS A 84 3.25 -30.06 14.63
CA HIS A 84 2.54 -30.69 13.53
C HIS A 84 2.14 -29.69 12.45
N ILE A 85 1.87 -30.23 11.26
CA ILE A 85 1.14 -29.58 10.18
C ILE A 85 -0.15 -30.35 9.92
N THR A 86 -1.20 -29.65 9.53
CA THR A 86 -2.54 -30.21 9.36
C THR A 86 -2.94 -30.21 7.89
N HIS A 87 -3.35 -31.37 7.36
CA HIS A 87 -3.81 -31.51 5.99
C HIS A 87 -5.22 -30.93 5.81
N VAL A 88 -5.37 -29.99 4.86
CA VAL A 88 -6.58 -29.14 4.78
C VAL A 88 -7.83 -29.90 4.36
N GLU A 89 -7.71 -31.01 3.64
CA GLU A 89 -8.87 -31.77 3.14
C GLU A 89 -9.28 -32.93 4.07
N THR A 90 -8.39 -33.37 4.97
CA THR A 90 -8.60 -34.57 5.81
C THR A 90 -8.53 -34.28 7.30
N GLY A 91 -7.92 -33.14 7.70
CA GLY A 91 -7.65 -32.81 9.10
C GLY A 91 -6.54 -33.66 9.72
N ALA A 92 -5.87 -34.53 8.93
CA ALA A 92 -4.78 -35.36 9.43
C ALA A 92 -3.59 -34.49 9.84
N GLN A 93 -3.02 -34.78 11.01
CA GLN A 93 -1.84 -34.10 11.54
C GLN A 93 -0.58 -34.92 11.28
N TYR A 94 0.46 -34.27 10.77
CA TYR A 94 1.77 -34.86 10.49
C TYR A 94 2.82 -34.18 11.36
N ALA A 95 3.72 -34.98 11.95
CA ALA A 95 4.71 -34.46 12.89
C ALA A 95 5.74 -33.56 12.19
N LEU A 96 6.10 -32.46 12.85
CA LEU A 96 7.28 -31.66 12.54
C LEU A 96 8.45 -32.18 13.36
N HIS A 97 9.51 -32.62 12.68
CA HIS A 97 10.74 -33.09 13.31
C HIS A 97 11.71 -31.93 13.45
N HIS A 98 12.01 -31.56 14.69
CA HIS A 98 12.87 -30.43 15.02
C HIS A 98 14.35 -30.81 14.96
N HIS A 99 15.12 -30.06 14.18
CA HIS A 99 16.56 -30.18 14.11
C HIS A 99 17.19 -28.90 14.65
N HIS A 100 17.76 -28.98 15.85
CA HIS A 100 18.32 -27.82 16.54
C HIS A 100 19.64 -27.40 15.89
N ASN A 101 19.71 -26.16 15.43
CA ASN A 101 20.91 -25.63 14.81
C ASN A 101 21.96 -25.24 15.86
N ASP A 102 21.95 -25.81 17.08
CA ASP A 102 22.89 -25.53 18.17
C ASP A 102 24.19 -26.37 18.10
N GLY A 103 24.27 -27.30 17.15
CA GLY A 103 25.36 -28.27 16.99
C GLY A 103 25.00 -29.67 17.46
N THR A 104 23.72 -29.95 17.69
CA THR A 104 23.23 -31.27 18.09
C THR A 104 22.41 -31.98 17.00
N ALA A 105 22.03 -31.30 15.92
CA ALA A 105 21.28 -31.89 14.82
C ALA A 105 22.06 -33.00 14.12
N THR A 106 21.59 -34.24 14.23
CA THR A 106 22.21 -35.42 13.58
C THR A 106 21.68 -35.69 12.17
N GLN A 107 20.56 -35.08 11.81
CA GLN A 107 19.99 -35.15 10.48
C GLN A 107 20.55 -34.02 9.61
N ARG A 108 20.98 -34.33 8.37
CA ARG A 108 21.35 -33.30 7.39
C ARG A 108 20.07 -32.57 6.94
N PRO A 109 20.07 -31.23 6.77
CA PRO A 109 18.94 -30.53 6.16
C PRO A 109 18.69 -31.04 4.73
N GLU A 110 17.43 -31.03 4.31
CA GLU A 110 17.00 -31.47 2.98
C GLU A 110 16.17 -30.40 2.25
N PRO A 111 16.20 -30.36 0.89
CA PRO A 111 15.32 -29.47 0.13
C PRO A 111 13.83 -29.71 0.42
N GLY A 112 13.18 -28.69 0.96
CA GLY A 112 11.80 -28.71 1.46
C GLY A 112 11.71 -28.36 2.94
N ASP A 113 12.76 -28.60 3.72
CA ASP A 113 12.74 -28.32 5.17
C ASP A 113 12.48 -26.84 5.46
N VAL A 114 11.74 -26.58 6.54
CA VAL A 114 11.40 -25.21 6.97
C VAL A 114 12.47 -24.70 7.93
N ILE A 115 13.24 -23.68 7.53
CA ILE A 115 14.26 -23.05 8.38
C ILE A 115 13.67 -21.85 9.14
N ILE A 116 13.91 -21.77 10.46
CA ILE A 116 13.34 -20.73 11.33
C ILE A 116 14.43 -19.91 12.03
N TYR A 117 14.22 -18.60 12.12
CA TYR A 117 15.08 -17.65 12.81
C TYR A 117 14.42 -17.09 14.07
N PRO A 118 15.22 -16.83 15.11
CA PRO A 118 14.68 -16.32 16.37
C PRO A 118 14.17 -14.89 16.23
N TYR A 119 13.26 -14.52 17.13
CA TYR A 119 13.00 -13.11 17.41
C TYR A 119 14.30 -12.43 17.84
N HIS A 120 14.64 -11.33 17.17
CA HIS A 120 15.74 -10.47 17.55
C HIS A 120 15.36 -9.00 17.34
N PRO A 121 15.35 -8.16 18.38
CA PRO A 121 14.74 -6.82 18.34
C PRO A 121 15.36 -5.85 17.31
N LYS A 122 16.58 -6.12 16.85
CA LYS A 122 17.30 -5.27 15.89
C LYS A 122 17.55 -5.89 14.51
N MET A 123 17.45 -7.21 14.40
CA MET A 123 17.88 -7.94 13.18
C MET A 123 16.73 -8.71 12.55
N THR A 124 15.84 -9.28 13.38
CA THR A 124 14.64 -10.02 12.96
C THR A 124 13.53 -9.78 13.98
N PRO A 125 12.89 -8.59 14.02
CA PRO A 125 11.96 -8.20 15.09
C PRO A 125 10.67 -9.05 15.16
N TRP A 126 10.47 -9.97 14.22
CA TRP A 126 9.35 -10.92 14.18
C TRP A 126 9.83 -12.38 14.03
N GLY A 127 11.14 -12.62 14.15
CA GLY A 127 11.77 -13.81 13.61
C GLY A 127 11.76 -13.81 12.09
N HIS A 128 12.11 -14.94 11.49
CA HIS A 128 12.01 -15.14 10.04
C HIS A 128 11.80 -16.63 9.74
N VAL A 129 11.24 -16.93 8.57
CA VAL A 129 11.05 -18.29 8.08
C VAL A 129 11.38 -18.37 6.59
N GLY A 130 12.11 -19.42 6.21
CA GLY A 130 12.39 -19.75 4.82
C GLY A 130 12.19 -21.24 4.56
N ILE A 131 12.31 -21.61 3.29
CA ILE A 131 12.31 -23.01 2.84
C ILE A 131 13.71 -23.31 2.31
N ILE A 132 14.33 -24.39 2.80
CA ILE A 132 15.59 -24.88 2.25
C ILE A 132 15.30 -25.37 0.83
N SER A 133 15.86 -24.72 -0.17
CA SER A 133 15.62 -25.01 -1.59
C SER A 133 16.73 -25.81 -2.25
N PHE A 134 17.93 -25.81 -1.65
CA PHE A 134 19.09 -26.52 -2.19
C PHE A 134 20.02 -26.90 -1.04
N VAL A 135 20.72 -28.03 -1.17
CA VAL A 135 21.72 -28.50 -0.19
C VAL A 135 22.88 -29.15 -0.96
N ASP A 136 24.10 -28.65 -0.76
CA ASP A 136 25.34 -29.31 -1.17
C ASP A 136 26.21 -29.62 0.05
N ASP A 137 27.46 -30.03 -0.14
CA ASP A 137 28.36 -30.46 0.96
C ASP A 137 28.85 -29.30 1.84
N GLY A 138 28.72 -28.06 1.41
CA GLY A 138 29.22 -26.89 2.14
C GLY A 138 28.22 -25.75 2.31
N ARG A 139 27.05 -25.83 1.68
CA ARG A 139 26.05 -24.74 1.66
C ARG A 139 24.63 -25.26 1.59
N VAL A 140 23.72 -24.43 2.08
CA VAL A 140 22.28 -24.54 1.85
C VAL A 140 21.80 -23.31 1.07
N GLY A 141 20.94 -23.52 0.09
CA GLY A 141 20.18 -22.47 -0.58
C GLY A 141 18.81 -22.32 0.07
N ILE A 142 18.34 -21.09 0.22
CA ILE A 142 17.07 -20.78 0.88
C ILE A 142 16.17 -20.03 -0.10
N ALA A 143 14.92 -20.48 -0.24
CA ALA A 143 13.81 -19.77 -0.88
C ALA A 143 12.96 -19.10 0.19
N GLU A 144 12.70 -17.80 0.04
CA GLU A 144 12.02 -17.00 1.07
C GLU A 144 11.44 -15.71 0.49
N GLN A 145 10.51 -15.08 1.20
CA GLN A 145 10.09 -13.69 0.94
C GLN A 145 10.41 -12.82 2.15
N ASN A 146 10.48 -11.51 1.95
CA ASN A 146 10.68 -10.51 3.01
C ASN A 146 12.02 -10.62 3.76
N GLN A 147 13.11 -10.91 3.05
CA GLN A 147 14.48 -10.91 3.60
C GLN A 147 15.52 -10.65 2.50
N HIS A 148 15.35 -11.28 1.34
CA HIS A 148 16.03 -10.95 0.09
C HIS A 148 15.03 -10.29 -0.85
N PHE A 149 15.42 -9.20 -1.51
CA PHE A 149 14.51 -8.39 -2.35
C PHE A 149 14.89 -8.37 -3.83
N GLY A 150 15.98 -9.05 -4.22
CA GLY A 150 16.38 -9.18 -5.61
C GLY A 150 15.82 -10.41 -6.30
N SER A 151 16.26 -10.63 -7.55
CA SER A 151 16.02 -11.90 -8.23
C SER A 151 16.71 -13.05 -7.49
N PHE A 152 16.07 -14.21 -7.47
CA PHE A 152 16.69 -15.46 -7.05
C PHE A 152 17.66 -15.92 -8.13
N VAL A 153 18.56 -16.82 -7.76
CA VAL A 153 19.50 -17.48 -8.66
C VAL A 153 19.19 -18.97 -8.75
N SER A 154 19.58 -19.59 -9.87
CA SER A 154 19.64 -21.05 -9.92
C SER A 154 20.95 -21.52 -9.28
N PRO A 155 20.95 -22.59 -8.46
CA PRO A 155 22.19 -23.16 -7.95
C PRO A 155 23.04 -23.81 -9.03
N ASP A 156 22.40 -24.41 -10.04
CA ASP A 156 23.04 -24.98 -11.22
C ASP A 156 21.97 -25.15 -12.32
N GLU A 157 22.36 -25.15 -13.60
CA GLU A 157 21.40 -25.32 -14.71
C GLU A 157 20.72 -26.70 -14.72
N SER A 158 21.35 -27.73 -14.14
CA SER A 158 20.76 -29.07 -14.03
C SER A 158 19.78 -29.21 -12.86
N TYR A 159 19.87 -28.35 -11.85
CA TYR A 159 19.00 -28.41 -10.68
C TYR A 159 17.62 -27.83 -11.00
N LEU A 160 16.58 -28.66 -10.90
CA LEU A 160 15.19 -28.28 -11.21
C LEU A 160 15.05 -27.59 -12.59
N ASN A 161 15.80 -28.05 -13.59
CA ASN A 161 15.84 -27.47 -14.93
C ASN A 161 16.21 -25.96 -14.94
N GLY A 162 17.11 -25.54 -14.06
CA GLY A 162 17.59 -24.16 -13.98
C GLY A 162 16.61 -23.22 -13.27
N GLU A 163 15.66 -23.76 -12.50
CA GLU A 163 14.73 -22.95 -11.71
C GLU A 163 15.50 -22.01 -10.78
N ARG A 164 15.17 -20.71 -10.81
CA ARG A 164 15.75 -19.70 -9.91
C ARG A 164 15.14 -19.83 -8.52
N CYS A 165 15.66 -20.78 -7.74
CA CYS A 165 15.10 -21.21 -6.45
C CYS A 165 15.89 -20.78 -5.22
N VAL A 166 17.04 -20.12 -5.38
CA VAL A 166 17.87 -19.69 -4.25
C VAL A 166 17.84 -18.17 -4.13
N ALA A 167 17.22 -17.67 -3.07
CA ALA A 167 17.27 -16.26 -2.70
C ALA A 167 18.66 -15.90 -2.16
N ARG A 168 19.17 -16.73 -1.24
CA ARG A 168 20.51 -16.61 -0.65
C ARG A 168 21.06 -17.96 -0.23
N TYR A 169 22.38 -18.01 -0.05
CA TYR A 169 23.09 -19.16 0.51
C TYR A 169 23.48 -18.93 1.96
N ALA A 170 23.46 -20.00 2.75
CA ALA A 170 24.13 -20.08 4.05
C ALA A 170 25.14 -21.23 4.04
N THR A 171 26.15 -21.16 4.92
CA THR A 171 27.18 -22.20 5.02
C THR A 171 26.65 -23.40 5.77
N LEU A 172 26.87 -24.60 5.25
CA LEU A 172 26.57 -25.86 5.93
C LEU A 172 27.86 -26.46 6.49
N HIS A 173 27.87 -26.71 7.78
CA HIS A 173 28.97 -27.36 8.48
C HIS A 173 28.55 -28.78 8.87
N HIS A 174 29.43 -29.73 8.60
CA HIS A 174 29.37 -31.09 9.11
C HIS A 174 30.52 -31.33 10.07
N ASP A 175 30.22 -31.60 11.33
CA ASP A 175 31.21 -32.12 12.28
C ASP A 175 31.26 -33.63 12.16
N GLN A 176 32.33 -34.15 11.53
CA GLN A 176 32.52 -35.58 11.32
C GLN A 176 32.72 -36.36 12.63
N VAL A 177 33.17 -35.72 13.71
CA VAL A 177 33.43 -36.38 15.00
C VAL A 177 32.13 -36.64 15.73
N THR A 178 31.27 -35.63 15.81
CA THR A 178 29.95 -35.75 16.47
C THR A 178 28.85 -36.22 15.52
N ASN A 179 29.15 -36.27 14.21
CA ASN A 179 28.20 -36.50 13.13
C ASN A 179 26.98 -35.56 13.21
N THR A 180 27.26 -34.27 13.43
CA THR A 180 26.22 -33.23 13.55
C THR A 180 26.34 -32.18 12.46
N TRP A 181 25.22 -31.54 12.18
CA TRP A 181 25.07 -30.52 11.16
C TRP A 181 24.73 -29.17 11.77
N ARG A 182 25.24 -28.10 11.15
CA ARG A 182 24.96 -26.72 11.55
C ARG A 182 24.93 -25.82 10.33
N ILE A 183 23.94 -24.92 10.27
CA ILE A 183 23.82 -23.85 9.28
C ILE A 183 24.34 -22.55 9.88
N GLU A 184 25.27 -21.89 9.19
CA GLU A 184 25.84 -20.59 9.56
C GLU A 184 25.49 -19.53 8.52
N GLU A 185 24.89 -18.45 8.97
CA GLU A 185 24.41 -17.36 8.13
C GLU A 185 25.53 -16.38 7.75
N PRO A 186 25.64 -15.97 6.48
CA PRO A 186 26.45 -14.83 6.14
C PRO A 186 25.77 -13.53 6.61
N GLY A 187 26.59 -12.60 7.12
CA GLY A 187 26.15 -11.23 7.40
C GLY A 187 25.50 -11.04 8.77
N THR A 188 24.41 -10.28 8.81
CA THR A 188 23.78 -9.76 10.05
C THR A 188 22.45 -10.42 10.37
N LEU A 189 22.16 -11.61 9.85
CA LEU A 189 21.04 -12.42 10.33
C LEU A 189 21.46 -13.14 11.63
N PRO A 190 20.57 -13.27 12.63
CA PRO A 190 20.88 -14.10 13.78
C PRO A 190 20.97 -15.56 13.33
N ARG A 191 21.70 -16.38 14.11
CA ARG A 191 21.74 -17.82 13.88
C ARG A 191 20.32 -18.39 13.88
N ALA A 192 19.98 -19.17 12.86
CA ALA A 192 18.72 -19.90 12.81
C ALA A 192 18.53 -20.76 14.07
N LEU A 193 17.30 -20.86 14.57
CA LEU A 193 16.95 -21.78 15.66
C LEU A 193 17.19 -23.24 15.25
N GLY A 194 16.86 -23.55 14.00
CA GLY A 194 16.82 -24.89 13.49
C GLY A 194 16.09 -24.96 12.16
N TRP A 195 15.94 -26.18 11.66
CA TRP A 195 15.02 -26.50 10.59
C TRP A 195 14.06 -27.60 11.03
N MET A 196 12.91 -27.68 10.38
CA MET A 196 11.88 -28.68 10.65
C MET A 196 11.62 -29.49 9.39
N SER A 197 11.70 -30.82 9.52
CA SER A 197 11.34 -31.76 8.46
C SER A 197 10.00 -32.44 8.74
N TYR A 198 9.37 -32.97 7.70
CA TYR A 198 8.02 -33.55 7.75
C TYR A 198 7.90 -34.76 6.82
N PRO A 199 8.73 -35.81 7.00
CA PRO A 199 8.87 -36.92 6.06
C PRO A 199 7.58 -37.72 5.86
N ASP A 200 6.69 -37.72 6.86
CA ASP A 200 5.43 -38.46 6.81
C ASP A 200 4.29 -37.69 6.11
N ALA A 201 4.50 -36.40 5.81
CA ALA A 201 3.48 -35.59 5.14
C ALA A 201 3.35 -36.01 3.66
N PRO A 202 2.13 -36.00 3.10
CA PRO A 202 1.92 -36.34 1.70
C PRO A 202 2.60 -35.32 0.79
N THR A 203 2.95 -35.75 -0.43
CA THR A 203 3.42 -34.86 -1.50
C THR A 203 2.37 -34.79 -2.59
N ARG A 204 2.08 -33.57 -3.07
CA ARG A 204 1.14 -33.34 -4.17
C ARG A 204 1.86 -33.52 -5.50
N GLU A 205 1.32 -34.38 -6.36
CA GLU A 205 1.85 -34.59 -7.72
C GLU A 205 1.75 -33.33 -8.59
N LYS A 206 0.68 -32.54 -8.39
CA LYS A 206 0.44 -31.28 -9.10
C LYS A 206 0.14 -30.17 -8.10
N ILE A 207 1.07 -29.22 -7.98
CA ILE A 207 1.00 -28.19 -6.93
C ILE A 207 -0.24 -27.28 -7.04
N HIS A 208 -0.77 -27.08 -8.26
CA HIS A 208 -1.96 -26.26 -8.52
C HIS A 208 -3.24 -27.06 -8.76
N ALA A 209 -3.23 -28.38 -8.51
CA ALA A 209 -4.48 -29.15 -8.53
C ALA A 209 -5.49 -28.53 -7.54
N PRO A 210 -6.80 -28.52 -7.85
CA PRO A 210 -7.82 -28.00 -6.95
C PRO A 210 -7.74 -28.62 -5.55
N LEU A 211 -8.07 -27.82 -4.53
CA LEU A 211 -8.18 -28.24 -3.13
C LEU A 211 -9.66 -28.23 -2.74
N LYS A 212 -10.07 -29.21 -1.94
CA LYS A 212 -11.38 -29.34 -1.30
C LYS A 212 -11.20 -29.28 0.22
N PRO A 213 -10.83 -28.12 0.77
CA PRO A 213 -10.57 -27.98 2.20
C PRO A 213 -11.81 -28.30 3.03
N LEU A 214 -11.60 -28.81 4.24
CA LEU A 214 -12.63 -28.95 5.26
C LEU A 214 -13.18 -27.56 5.63
N PRO A 215 -14.44 -27.45 6.11
CA PRO A 215 -15.06 -26.17 6.43
C PRO A 215 -14.22 -25.27 7.36
N HIS A 216 -13.53 -25.85 8.34
CA HIS A 216 -12.69 -25.08 9.28
C HIS A 216 -11.36 -24.60 8.67
N ALA A 217 -10.90 -25.23 7.59
CA ALA A 217 -9.69 -24.84 6.86
C ALA A 217 -10.00 -23.75 5.81
N ILE A 218 -11.28 -23.52 5.51
CA ILE A 218 -11.73 -22.38 4.73
C ILE A 218 -11.68 -21.16 5.64
N LYS A 219 -10.81 -20.20 5.31
CA LYS A 219 -10.82 -18.89 5.94
C LYS A 219 -11.64 -17.98 5.05
N ALA A 220 -12.86 -17.68 5.48
CA ALA A 220 -13.79 -16.85 4.73
C ALA A 220 -13.21 -15.43 4.56
N ARG A 221 -13.37 -14.86 3.37
CA ARG A 221 -13.05 -13.44 3.07
C ARG A 221 -14.03 -12.47 3.74
N SER A 222 -15.06 -12.98 4.41
CA SER A 222 -15.99 -12.23 5.23
C SER A 222 -16.14 -12.95 6.57
N THR A 223 -16.02 -12.22 7.67
CA THR A 223 -16.36 -12.77 8.99
C THR A 223 -17.88 -12.66 9.19
N PRO A 224 -18.56 -13.69 9.73
CA PRO A 224 -19.95 -13.56 10.15
C PRO A 224 -20.10 -12.58 11.33
N PHE A 225 -21.17 -11.80 11.34
CA PHE A 225 -21.41 -10.80 12.40
C PHE A 225 -21.52 -11.40 13.81
N ASP A 226 -21.88 -12.68 13.94
CA ASP A 226 -22.00 -13.35 15.23
C ASP A 226 -20.67 -13.82 15.83
N GLN A 227 -19.55 -13.60 15.13
CA GLN A 227 -18.22 -13.90 15.65
C GLN A 227 -17.64 -12.70 16.39
N HIS A 228 -17.00 -12.97 17.54
CA HIS A 228 -16.38 -11.93 18.37
C HIS A 228 -15.19 -11.22 17.70
N ASP A 229 -14.56 -11.86 16.72
CA ASP A 229 -13.46 -11.32 15.91
C ASP A 229 -13.95 -10.61 14.64
N HIS A 230 -15.27 -10.39 14.48
CA HIS A 230 -15.80 -9.60 13.38
C HIS A 230 -15.24 -8.18 13.39
N PRO A 231 -14.66 -7.66 12.29
CA PRO A 231 -14.07 -6.32 12.28
C PRO A 231 -15.11 -5.21 12.40
N PHE A 232 -14.76 -4.15 13.12
CA PHE A 232 -15.64 -3.01 13.36
C PHE A 232 -14.86 -1.73 13.64
N PHE A 233 -15.58 -0.62 13.50
CA PHE A 233 -15.17 0.70 13.94
C PHE A 233 -15.72 1.01 15.32
N THR A 234 -14.91 1.66 16.16
CA THR A 234 -15.38 2.30 17.39
C THR A 234 -15.29 3.81 17.23
N HIS A 235 -16.37 4.54 17.50
CA HIS A 235 -16.41 5.99 17.50
C HIS A 235 -16.47 6.52 18.93
N TYR A 236 -15.54 7.40 19.29
CA TYR A 236 -15.44 8.03 20.59
C TYR A 236 -15.72 9.54 20.48
N HIS A 237 -16.68 10.03 21.27
CA HIS A 237 -17.00 11.46 21.36
C HIS A 237 -16.26 12.12 22.54
N LEU A 238 -15.39 13.09 22.26
CA LEU A 238 -14.62 13.83 23.26
C LEU A 238 -15.41 15.04 23.76
N ARG A 239 -15.54 15.18 25.08
CA ARG A 239 -16.43 16.20 25.71
C ARG A 239 -15.96 17.64 25.54
N SER A 240 -14.65 17.86 25.48
CA SER A 240 -14.01 19.19 25.42
C SER A 240 -13.05 19.34 24.23
N GLY A 241 -12.93 18.28 23.43
CA GLY A 241 -11.93 18.14 22.38
C GLY A 241 -10.48 18.38 22.81
N PHE A 242 -9.57 18.37 21.83
CA PHE A 242 -8.19 18.86 21.98
C PHE A 242 -7.91 19.94 20.95
N ASP A 243 -7.47 21.11 21.38
CA ASP A 243 -7.13 22.19 20.47
C ASP A 243 -5.86 21.85 19.67
N ILE A 244 -5.94 22.02 18.37
CA ILE A 244 -4.81 22.00 17.45
C ILE A 244 -4.79 23.32 16.67
N PRO A 245 -3.65 23.73 16.09
CA PRO A 245 -3.62 25.00 15.37
C PRO A 245 -4.56 25.10 14.17
N SER A 246 -5.07 23.97 13.67
CA SER A 246 -6.03 23.88 12.57
C SER A 246 -7.49 23.69 13.02
N GLY A 247 -7.78 23.68 14.33
CA GLY A 247 -9.14 23.48 14.86
C GLY A 247 -9.18 22.75 16.20
N SER A 248 -10.26 22.02 16.47
CA SER A 248 -10.41 21.16 17.64
C SER A 248 -10.59 19.70 17.22
N VAL A 249 -10.04 18.79 18.01
CA VAL A 249 -10.18 17.34 17.86
C VAL A 249 -11.30 16.87 18.79
N GLU A 250 -12.49 16.63 18.25
CA GLU A 250 -13.70 16.30 19.05
C GLU A 250 -14.13 14.84 18.93
N HIS A 251 -13.61 14.11 17.94
CA HIS A 251 -13.93 12.72 17.68
C HIS A 251 -12.65 11.89 17.55
N LEU A 252 -12.66 10.67 18.09
CA LEU A 252 -11.61 9.66 17.88
C LEU A 252 -12.23 8.39 17.34
N TYR A 253 -11.45 7.61 16.58
CA TYR A 253 -11.94 6.37 16.00
C TYR A 253 -10.95 5.21 16.29
N GLY A 254 -11.50 4.06 16.62
CA GLY A 254 -10.76 2.83 16.90
C GLY A 254 -11.00 1.81 15.81
N LEU A 255 -9.92 1.17 15.35
CA LEU A 255 -9.97 0.04 14.43
C LEU A 255 -9.70 -1.25 15.20
N ARG A 256 -10.59 -2.24 15.08
CA ARG A 256 -10.52 -3.51 15.84
C ARG A 256 -10.52 -4.73 14.92
N SER A 257 -10.00 -5.83 15.43
CA SER A 257 -10.11 -7.18 14.88
C SER A 257 -9.67 -7.33 13.41
N GLY A 258 -8.66 -6.60 12.92
CA GLY A 258 -8.21 -6.70 11.52
C GLY A 258 -8.63 -5.53 10.63
N ALA A 259 -9.45 -4.60 11.14
CA ALA A 259 -9.93 -3.46 10.37
C ALA A 259 -8.80 -2.50 9.92
N LYS A 260 -7.71 -2.44 10.68
CA LYS A 260 -6.50 -1.70 10.32
C LYS A 260 -5.86 -2.28 9.08
N GLU A 261 -5.64 -3.58 9.11
CA GLU A 261 -5.01 -4.34 8.04
C GLU A 261 -5.83 -4.18 6.76
N ALA A 262 -7.16 -4.18 6.86
CA ALA A 262 -8.06 -3.92 5.73
C ALA A 262 -7.88 -2.51 5.12
N LEU A 263 -7.70 -1.45 5.93
CA LEU A 263 -7.46 -0.09 5.41
C LEU A 263 -6.09 0.03 4.73
N VAL A 264 -5.05 -0.55 5.34
CA VAL A 264 -3.71 -0.61 4.73
C VAL A 264 -3.79 -1.37 3.41
N GLY A 265 -4.49 -2.51 3.38
CA GLY A 265 -4.73 -3.32 2.19
C GLY A 265 -5.45 -2.56 1.09
N ALA A 266 -6.49 -1.78 1.43
CA ALA A 266 -7.19 -0.94 0.47
C ALA A 266 -6.26 0.13 -0.13
N THR A 267 -5.42 0.78 0.67
CA THR A 267 -4.46 1.78 0.18
C THR A 267 -3.42 1.14 -0.76
N SER A 268 -2.86 -0.02 -0.40
CA SER A 268 -1.96 -0.80 -1.25
C SER A 268 -2.61 -1.21 -2.57
N ALA A 269 -3.90 -1.56 -2.54
CA ALA A 269 -4.67 -1.92 -3.71
C ALA A 269 -4.87 -0.74 -4.69
N VAL A 270 -5.14 0.48 -4.19
CA VAL A 270 -5.21 1.68 -5.03
C VAL A 270 -3.89 1.89 -5.78
N ALA A 271 -2.77 1.76 -5.05
CA ALA A 271 -1.44 1.92 -5.60
C ALA A 271 -1.19 0.96 -6.78
N ARG A 272 -1.56 -0.31 -6.60
CA ARG A 272 -1.47 -1.35 -7.63
C ARG A 272 -2.34 -1.02 -8.85
N VAL A 273 -3.60 -0.64 -8.66
CA VAL A 273 -4.54 -0.32 -9.76
C VAL A 273 -4.04 0.85 -10.61
N LEU A 274 -3.57 1.92 -9.95
CA LEU A 274 -3.03 3.10 -10.64
C LEU A 274 -1.78 2.73 -11.46
N ARG A 275 -0.85 1.97 -10.89
CA ARG A 275 0.37 1.51 -11.58
C ARG A 275 0.07 0.69 -12.83
N PHE A 276 -0.76 -0.35 -12.72
CA PHE A 276 -1.08 -1.22 -13.87
C PHE A 276 -1.78 -0.46 -15.00
N THR A 277 -2.68 0.45 -14.64
CA THR A 277 -3.43 1.24 -15.63
C THR A 277 -2.51 2.24 -16.34
N LEU A 278 -1.58 2.89 -15.63
CA LEU A 278 -0.59 3.78 -16.25
C LEU A 278 0.44 3.02 -17.10
N GLN A 279 0.87 1.83 -16.68
CA GLN A 279 1.71 0.95 -17.50
C GLN A 279 0.99 0.55 -18.79
N LEU A 280 -0.32 0.29 -18.74
CA LEU A 280 -1.13 -0.01 -19.92
C LEU A 280 -1.13 1.16 -20.93
N PHE A 281 -1.07 2.40 -20.45
CA PHE A 281 -1.05 3.60 -21.29
C PHE A 281 0.35 3.93 -21.82
N PHE A 282 1.38 3.86 -20.98
CA PHE A 282 2.68 4.49 -21.28
C PHE A 282 3.88 3.54 -21.31
N ASN A 283 3.76 2.32 -20.79
CA ASN A 283 4.90 1.40 -20.69
C ASN A 283 4.46 -0.07 -20.72
N ARG A 284 3.77 -0.44 -21.80
CA ARG A 284 3.11 -1.76 -21.92
C ARG A 284 4.09 -2.91 -21.82
N CYS A 285 5.33 -2.75 -22.28
CA CYS A 285 6.34 -3.80 -22.25
C CYS A 285 6.69 -4.29 -20.83
N ARG A 286 6.32 -3.53 -19.78
CA ARG A 286 6.46 -3.93 -18.38
C ARG A 286 5.33 -4.83 -17.85
N LEU A 287 4.25 -4.98 -18.62
CA LEU A 287 3.10 -5.81 -18.27
C LEU A 287 3.25 -7.24 -18.79
N GLY A 288 2.75 -8.19 -18.01
CA GLY A 288 2.61 -9.58 -18.41
C GLY A 288 1.82 -9.72 -19.72
N PRO A 289 2.13 -10.71 -20.58
CA PRO A 289 1.45 -10.88 -21.86
C PRO A 289 -0.05 -11.11 -21.72
N VAL A 290 -0.49 -11.77 -20.63
CA VAL A 290 -1.92 -12.00 -20.37
C VAL A 290 -2.62 -10.69 -20.01
N PHE A 291 -2.03 -9.87 -19.12
CA PHE A 291 -2.58 -8.57 -18.77
C PHE A 291 -2.66 -7.64 -19.98
N ARG A 292 -1.60 -7.58 -20.81
CA ARG A 292 -1.59 -6.79 -22.05
C ARG A 292 -2.69 -7.17 -23.03
N ALA A 293 -3.09 -8.44 -23.06
CA ALA A 293 -4.12 -8.97 -23.95
C ALA A 293 -5.55 -8.81 -23.40
N LEU A 294 -5.73 -8.36 -22.16
CA LEU A 294 -7.07 -8.13 -21.56
C LEU A 294 -7.98 -7.24 -22.41
N PRO A 295 -7.51 -6.15 -23.07
CA PRO A 295 -8.36 -5.34 -23.95
C PRO A 295 -9.00 -6.10 -25.11
N ALA A 296 -8.36 -7.18 -25.59
CA ALA A 296 -8.90 -8.08 -26.60
C ALA A 296 -9.86 -9.15 -26.01
N ASN A 297 -10.10 -9.12 -24.70
CA ASN A 297 -10.88 -10.10 -23.95
C ASN A 297 -10.35 -11.54 -24.10
N SER A 298 -9.03 -11.73 -23.97
CA SER A 298 -8.38 -13.05 -24.09
C SER A 298 -8.94 -14.13 -23.15
N LEU A 299 -9.55 -13.71 -22.04
CA LEU A 299 -10.18 -14.59 -21.05
C LEU A 299 -11.64 -14.95 -21.36
N SER A 300 -12.18 -14.48 -22.49
CA SER A 300 -13.55 -14.76 -22.94
C SER A 300 -14.61 -14.39 -21.89
N ALA A 301 -14.45 -13.23 -21.26
CA ALA A 301 -15.40 -12.68 -20.30
C ALA A 301 -16.74 -12.37 -20.96
N HIS A 302 -17.81 -12.88 -20.36
CA HIS A 302 -19.14 -12.37 -20.62
C HIS A 302 -19.34 -11.10 -19.79
N PRO A 303 -19.40 -9.90 -20.40
CA PRO A 303 -19.89 -8.74 -19.68
C PRO A 303 -21.33 -9.02 -19.20
N PRO A 304 -21.70 -8.64 -17.96
CA PRO A 304 -22.99 -8.99 -17.39
C PRO A 304 -24.18 -8.41 -18.17
N GLU A 305 -25.19 -9.24 -18.46
CA GLU A 305 -26.42 -8.89 -19.21
C GLU A 305 -27.32 -7.84 -18.53
N THR A 306 -27.15 -7.62 -17.22
CA THR A 306 -27.95 -6.65 -16.44
C THR A 306 -27.23 -5.31 -16.21
N ALA A 307 -25.99 -5.16 -16.67
CA ALA A 307 -25.22 -3.93 -16.57
C ALA A 307 -25.35 -3.01 -17.81
N ASP A 308 -26.30 -3.33 -18.69
CA ASP A 308 -26.62 -2.53 -19.89
C ASP A 308 -27.22 -1.15 -19.56
N ALA A 309 -27.57 -0.85 -18.29
CA ALA A 309 -28.19 0.41 -17.90
C ALA A 309 -27.22 1.47 -17.32
N CYS A 310 -26.14 1.08 -16.64
CA CYS A 310 -25.27 2.04 -15.91
C CYS A 310 -23.98 2.41 -16.65
N ILE A 311 -23.59 1.63 -17.67
CA ILE A 311 -22.56 2.01 -18.64
C ILE A 311 -23.15 1.75 -20.02
N GLU A 312 -24.05 2.61 -20.47
CA GLU A 312 -24.33 2.75 -21.90
C GLU A 312 -22.98 2.82 -22.62
N SER A 313 -22.85 2.10 -23.74
CA SER A 313 -21.64 2.02 -24.57
C SER A 313 -21.04 3.41 -24.78
N CYS A 314 -20.05 3.79 -23.96
CA CYS A 314 -19.33 5.05 -24.11
C CYS A 314 -18.51 4.91 -25.40
N PRO A 315 -18.89 5.55 -26.51
CA PRO A 315 -18.27 5.27 -27.80
C PRO A 315 -16.78 5.64 -27.79
N GLU A 316 -16.41 6.63 -26.97
CA GLU A 316 -15.03 7.06 -26.74
C GLU A 316 -14.22 5.99 -25.99
N LEU A 317 -14.78 5.36 -24.96
CA LEU A 317 -14.15 4.24 -24.26
C LEU A 317 -14.00 3.02 -25.17
N ASP A 318 -15.05 2.71 -25.94
CA ASP A 318 -15.00 1.62 -26.92
C ASP A 318 -13.95 1.89 -28.00
N ALA A 319 -13.81 3.13 -28.47
CA ALA A 319 -12.78 3.52 -29.42
C ALA A 319 -11.38 3.34 -28.85
N LEU A 320 -11.15 3.74 -27.59
CA LEU A 320 -9.88 3.51 -26.90
C LEU A 320 -9.58 2.00 -26.78
N PHE A 321 -10.55 1.19 -26.35
CA PHE A 321 -10.34 -0.26 -26.19
C PHE A 321 -10.10 -0.99 -27.51
N ARG A 322 -10.70 -0.53 -28.63
CA ARG A 322 -10.36 -1.05 -29.97
C ARG A 322 -8.89 -0.83 -30.31
N VAL A 323 -8.33 0.33 -29.96
CA VAL A 323 -6.91 0.62 -30.16
C VAL A 323 -6.04 -0.21 -29.21
N LEU A 324 -6.39 -0.27 -27.93
CA LEU A 324 -5.66 -1.08 -26.93
C LEU A 324 -5.63 -2.59 -27.26
N ALA A 325 -6.55 -3.06 -28.11
CA ALA A 325 -6.64 -4.45 -28.57
C ALA A 325 -5.90 -4.72 -29.89
N GLN A 326 -5.31 -3.71 -30.54
CA GLN A 326 -4.53 -3.92 -31.77
C GLN A 326 -3.22 -4.67 -31.47
N GLU A 327 -2.83 -5.58 -32.36
CA GLU A 327 -1.68 -6.46 -32.18
C GLU A 327 -0.37 -5.67 -32.00
N ASP A 328 -0.17 -4.62 -32.80
CA ASP A 328 0.98 -3.72 -32.72
C ASP A 328 1.02 -2.91 -31.40
N VAL A 329 -0.13 -2.66 -30.76
CA VAL A 329 -0.20 -2.05 -29.41
C VAL A 329 0.07 -3.06 -28.32
N ILE A 330 -0.48 -4.27 -28.43
CA ILE A 330 -0.26 -5.35 -27.46
C ILE A 330 1.23 -5.73 -27.42
N ASP A 331 1.85 -5.83 -28.59
CA ASP A 331 3.24 -6.27 -28.74
C ASP A 331 4.26 -5.13 -28.69
N ALA A 332 3.83 -3.89 -28.46
CA ALA A 332 4.72 -2.74 -28.32
C ALA A 332 5.75 -2.93 -27.18
N THR A 333 7.04 -2.94 -27.53
CA THR A 333 8.15 -3.19 -26.59
C THR A 333 8.97 -1.96 -26.22
N GLU A 334 8.99 -0.92 -27.05
CA GLU A 334 9.92 0.21 -26.91
C GLU A 334 9.26 1.55 -26.58
N SER A 335 8.13 1.87 -27.20
CA SER A 335 7.41 3.12 -26.95
C SER A 335 5.91 2.98 -27.22
N THR A 336 5.12 3.91 -26.70
CA THR A 336 3.68 3.95 -26.96
C THR A 336 3.45 4.28 -28.44
N PRO A 337 2.71 3.46 -29.21
CA PRO A 337 2.43 3.77 -30.61
C PRO A 337 1.67 5.10 -30.77
N ASP A 338 1.95 5.84 -31.85
CA ASP A 338 1.35 7.17 -32.08
C ASP A 338 -0.17 7.16 -32.10
N HIS A 339 -0.77 6.12 -32.70
CA HIS A 339 -2.22 6.00 -32.74
C HIS A 339 -2.83 5.71 -31.35
N LEU A 340 -2.10 5.06 -30.44
CA LEU A 340 -2.51 4.94 -29.02
C LEU A 340 -2.39 6.30 -28.31
N ARG A 341 -1.33 7.08 -28.56
CA ARG A 341 -1.23 8.46 -28.02
C ARG A 341 -2.42 9.32 -28.49
N GLN A 342 -2.78 9.24 -29.76
CA GLN A 342 -3.93 9.93 -30.33
C GLN A 342 -5.26 9.48 -29.70
N ALA A 343 -5.41 8.17 -29.47
CA ALA A 343 -6.59 7.60 -28.82
C ALA A 343 -6.73 8.06 -27.37
N LEU A 344 -5.63 8.08 -26.61
CA LEU A 344 -5.60 8.60 -25.23
C LEU A 344 -5.91 10.09 -25.18
N ALA A 345 -5.28 10.90 -26.05
CA ALA A 345 -5.54 12.34 -26.15
C ALA A 345 -7.02 12.62 -26.44
N SER A 346 -7.60 11.88 -27.39
CA SER A 346 -9.02 11.97 -27.75
C SER A 346 -9.93 11.54 -26.60
N TYR A 347 -9.62 10.40 -25.96
CA TYR A 347 -10.42 9.86 -24.86
C TYR A 347 -10.39 10.75 -23.61
N PHE A 348 -9.25 11.34 -23.26
CA PHE A 348 -9.17 12.27 -22.12
C PHE A 348 -9.52 13.72 -22.50
N ASN A 349 -9.77 14.00 -23.78
CA ASN A 349 -10.00 15.34 -24.32
C ASN A 349 -8.89 16.34 -23.92
N ILE A 350 -7.64 15.94 -24.15
CA ILE A 350 -6.43 16.74 -23.87
C ILE A 350 -5.50 16.77 -25.09
N PRO A 351 -4.61 17.78 -25.20
CA PRO A 351 -3.59 17.82 -26.26
C PRO A 351 -2.69 16.58 -26.28
N ILE A 352 -2.25 16.16 -27.46
CA ILE A 352 -1.37 14.99 -27.60
C ILE A 352 0.01 15.23 -26.97
N GLU A 353 0.47 16.47 -26.94
CA GLU A 353 1.72 16.91 -26.34
C GLU A 353 1.74 16.63 -24.82
N TRP A 354 0.56 16.68 -24.17
CA TRP A 354 0.43 16.32 -22.77
C TRP A 354 0.63 14.81 -22.60
N ILE A 355 0.04 13.98 -23.46
CA ILE A 355 0.24 12.52 -23.44
C ILE A 355 1.72 12.16 -23.64
N MET A 356 2.42 12.84 -24.57
CA MET A 356 3.85 12.63 -24.79
C MET A 356 4.68 13.02 -23.56
N SER A 357 4.33 14.11 -22.89
CA SER A 357 4.99 14.56 -21.66
C SER A 357 4.72 13.63 -20.48
N MET A 358 3.49 13.13 -20.35
CA MET A 358 3.08 12.11 -19.38
C MET A 358 3.88 10.81 -19.57
N GLU A 359 4.03 10.34 -20.81
CA GLU A 359 4.84 9.17 -21.16
C GLU A 359 6.32 9.38 -20.82
N ARG A 360 6.90 10.54 -21.17
CA ARG A 360 8.29 10.91 -20.83
C ARG A 360 8.54 10.82 -19.33
N GLU A 361 7.65 11.41 -18.52
CA GLU A 361 7.77 11.41 -17.07
C GLU A 361 7.67 10.00 -16.50
N PHE A 362 6.72 9.19 -17.00
CA PHE A 362 6.48 7.82 -16.54
C PHE A 362 7.56 6.83 -16.99
N ALA A 363 8.19 7.04 -18.15
CA ALA A 363 9.19 6.14 -18.71
C ALA A 363 10.45 6.00 -17.83
N LYS A 364 10.90 7.11 -17.21
CA LYS A 364 12.15 7.15 -16.45
C LYS A 364 12.07 6.45 -15.09
N GLY A 365 10.89 6.26 -14.50
CA GLY A 365 10.77 5.57 -13.22
C GLY A 365 9.33 5.40 -12.75
N GLU A 366 9.08 4.36 -11.95
CA GLU A 366 7.82 4.23 -11.24
C GLU A 366 7.75 5.34 -10.19
N ALA A 367 6.71 6.18 -10.25
CA ALA A 367 6.77 7.46 -9.57
C ALA A 367 6.67 7.30 -8.04
N HIS A 368 7.71 7.78 -7.38
CA HIS A 368 7.67 8.10 -5.96
C HIS A 368 6.89 9.41 -5.81
N MET A 369 5.74 9.37 -5.14
CA MET A 369 4.87 10.54 -5.02
C MET A 369 4.11 10.52 -3.70
N ALA A 370 3.73 11.67 -3.18
CA ALA A 370 2.74 11.74 -2.12
C ALA A 370 1.34 11.88 -2.74
N ALA A 371 0.42 11.02 -2.32
CA ALA A 371 -1.00 11.13 -2.65
C ALA A 371 -1.82 10.96 -1.38
N VAL A 372 -2.84 11.78 -1.24
CA VAL A 372 -3.94 11.58 -0.31
C VAL A 372 -4.99 10.73 -1.00
N VAL A 373 -5.32 9.61 -0.39
CA VAL A 373 -6.37 8.70 -0.85
C VAL A 373 -7.49 8.74 0.17
N SER A 374 -8.70 9.02 -0.31
CA SER A 374 -9.87 9.14 0.53
C SER A 374 -10.77 7.93 0.39
N PHE A 375 -11.32 7.44 1.49
CA PHE A 375 -12.14 6.25 1.58
C PHE A 375 -13.40 6.50 2.40
N TYR A 376 -14.46 5.75 2.11
CA TYR A 376 -15.63 5.60 2.96
C TYR A 376 -15.66 4.19 3.57
N PRO A 377 -15.99 4.04 4.86
CA PRO A 377 -16.13 2.72 5.45
C PRO A 377 -17.44 2.06 5.01
N ASN A 378 -17.37 0.78 4.65
CA ASN A 378 -18.52 -0.03 4.24
C ASN A 378 -19.17 -0.69 5.47
N ILE A 379 -19.90 0.11 6.25
CA ILE A 379 -20.54 -0.31 7.51
C ILE A 379 -21.84 -1.05 7.23
N SER A 380 -22.14 -2.08 8.03
CA SER A 380 -23.43 -2.75 7.99
C SER A 380 -24.53 -1.89 8.60
N THR A 381 -25.61 -1.71 7.84
CA THR A 381 -26.84 -1.03 8.29
C THR A 381 -28.02 -1.99 8.46
N ASP A 382 -27.82 -3.28 8.17
CA ASP A 382 -28.84 -4.31 8.36
C ASP A 382 -29.05 -4.57 9.87
N LEU A 383 -30.30 -4.41 10.33
CA LEU A 383 -30.64 -4.55 11.74
C LEU A 383 -30.32 -5.94 12.29
N VAL A 384 -30.51 -7.01 11.49
CA VAL A 384 -30.26 -8.39 11.92
C VAL A 384 -28.77 -8.60 12.15
N ASP A 385 -27.94 -8.15 11.22
CA ASP A 385 -26.48 -8.24 11.31
C ASP A 385 -25.94 -7.44 12.50
N VAL A 386 -26.43 -6.21 12.68
CA VAL A 386 -26.04 -5.33 13.79
C VAL A 386 -26.46 -5.92 15.14
N GLU A 387 -27.65 -6.53 15.23
CA GLU A 387 -28.11 -7.20 16.45
C GLU A 387 -27.29 -8.45 16.78
N ALA A 388 -26.95 -9.27 15.77
CA ALA A 388 -26.09 -10.43 15.92
C ALA A 388 -24.70 -10.03 16.45
N PHE A 389 -24.09 -9.00 15.86
CA PHE A 389 -22.83 -8.42 16.32
C PHE A 389 -22.89 -7.96 17.78
N ARG A 390 -23.91 -7.17 18.13
CA ARG A 390 -24.11 -6.69 19.51
C ARG A 390 -24.38 -7.83 20.50
N ALA A 391 -25.02 -8.91 20.08
CA ALA A 391 -25.23 -10.09 20.91
C ALA A 391 -23.90 -10.82 21.21
N ALA A 392 -23.10 -11.09 20.19
CA ALA A 392 -21.79 -11.74 20.31
C ALA A 392 -20.81 -10.97 21.21
N ARG A 393 -20.79 -9.63 21.07
CA ARG A 393 -20.01 -8.74 21.94
C ARG A 393 -20.41 -8.81 23.40
N ARG A 394 -21.72 -8.85 23.69
CA ARG A 394 -22.23 -8.94 25.07
C ARG A 394 -21.87 -10.28 25.73
N SER A 395 -21.97 -11.40 25.00
CA SER A 395 -21.56 -12.70 25.52
C SER A 395 -20.06 -12.74 25.81
N TRP A 396 -19.24 -12.24 24.88
CA TRP A 396 -17.79 -12.19 25.06
C TRP A 396 -17.37 -11.37 26.29
N ASN A 397 -17.92 -10.16 26.44
CA ASN A 397 -17.61 -9.32 27.62
C ASN A 397 -18.01 -9.99 28.94
N THR A 398 -19.09 -10.77 28.94
CA THR A 398 -19.54 -11.53 30.12
C THR A 398 -18.58 -12.68 30.44
N GLU A 399 -18.12 -13.42 29.42
CA GLU A 399 -17.14 -14.49 29.58
C GLU A 399 -15.78 -13.95 30.05
N ALA A 400 -15.31 -12.88 29.41
CA ALA A 400 -14.06 -12.19 29.75
C ALA A 400 -14.11 -11.63 31.18
N ALA A 401 -15.21 -11.00 31.60
CA ALA A 401 -15.39 -10.55 32.98
C ALA A 401 -15.32 -11.72 33.98
N SER A 402 -15.94 -12.86 33.68
CA SER A 402 -15.85 -14.06 34.54
C SER A 402 -14.43 -14.67 34.57
N ALA A 403 -13.67 -14.55 33.48
CA ALA A 403 -12.29 -15.02 33.41
C ALA A 403 -11.34 -14.11 34.21
N VAL A 404 -11.55 -12.79 34.16
CA VAL A 404 -10.81 -11.80 34.97
C VAL A 404 -11.13 -11.96 36.45
N GLU A 405 -12.37 -12.26 36.82
CA GLU A 405 -12.78 -12.55 38.21
C GLU A 405 -12.09 -13.81 38.75
N LYS A 406 -11.84 -14.81 37.90
CA LYS A 406 -11.07 -16.02 38.23
C LYS A 406 -9.56 -15.80 38.32
N LEU A 407 -9.02 -14.78 37.65
CA LEU A 407 -7.59 -14.43 37.66
C LEU A 407 -7.22 -13.42 38.77
N SER A 408 -8.19 -12.76 39.40
CA SER A 408 -7.97 -11.67 40.37
C SER A 408 -7.70 -12.13 41.82
N LEU A 409 -7.10 -13.31 42.01
CA LEU A 409 -6.61 -13.80 43.31
C LEU A 409 -5.08 -13.64 43.41
N ALA A 410 -4.56 -12.41 43.30
CA ALA A 410 -3.20 -12.06 43.74
C ALA A 410 -3.15 -10.60 44.20
N PRO A 411 -2.56 -10.28 45.36
CA PRO A 411 -2.64 -8.95 45.95
C PRO A 411 -1.66 -8.00 45.26
N THR A 412 -2.15 -6.91 44.67
CA THR A 412 -1.32 -5.84 44.11
C THR A 412 -1.07 -4.73 45.13
N GLN A 413 0.19 -4.32 45.24
CA GLN A 413 0.69 -3.32 46.18
C GLN A 413 0.28 -1.89 45.81
N THR A 414 0.29 -1.08 46.86
CA THR A 414 -0.23 0.28 47.04
C THR A 414 0.40 1.36 46.16
N GLY A 415 -0.42 2.37 45.83
CA GLY A 415 -0.17 3.43 44.87
C GLY A 415 0.82 4.52 45.28
N THR A 416 1.29 5.23 44.26
CA THR A 416 2.12 6.44 44.36
C THR A 416 1.31 7.62 43.80
N ARG A 417 1.29 8.72 44.54
CA ARG A 417 0.56 9.97 44.25
C ARG A 417 1.18 10.74 43.07
N ILE A 418 0.33 11.29 42.20
CA ILE A 418 0.67 12.22 41.10
C ILE A 418 0.65 13.68 41.63
N PRO A 419 1.52 14.60 41.14
CA PRO A 419 1.53 16.00 41.57
C PRO A 419 0.39 16.83 40.95
N ASP A 420 -0.16 17.77 41.73
CA ASP A 420 -1.23 18.69 41.32
C ASP A 420 -0.74 19.72 40.28
N GLY A 421 -1.45 19.80 39.14
CA GLY A 421 -1.22 20.83 38.11
C GLY A 421 -1.71 20.52 36.69
N ALA A 422 -2.17 19.29 36.39
CA ALA A 422 -2.74 18.96 35.09
C ALA A 422 -4.25 19.23 35.05
N THR A 423 -4.72 19.91 34.01
CA THR A 423 -6.15 19.93 33.64
C THR A 423 -6.63 18.48 33.50
N ALA A 424 -7.50 18.04 34.40
CA ALA A 424 -7.95 16.66 34.47
C ALA A 424 -8.59 16.23 33.14
N ALA A 425 -8.01 15.24 32.46
CA ALA A 425 -8.59 14.64 31.27
C ALA A 425 -9.95 14.00 31.62
N THR A 426 -11.00 14.40 30.91
CA THR A 426 -12.35 13.81 31.05
C THR A 426 -12.54 12.65 30.07
N PRO A 427 -13.18 11.53 30.49
CA PRO A 427 -13.45 10.41 29.59
C PRO A 427 -14.46 10.80 28.49
N PRO A 428 -14.43 10.12 27.32
CA PRO A 428 -15.40 10.35 26.25
C PRO A 428 -16.83 10.00 26.67
N VAL A 429 -17.79 10.72 26.09
CA VAL A 429 -19.20 10.74 26.53
C VAL A 429 -20.02 9.59 25.93
N THR A 430 -19.72 9.20 24.69
CA THR A 430 -20.48 8.21 23.94
C THR A 430 -19.52 7.34 23.13
N ILE A 431 -19.79 6.03 23.10
CA ILE A 431 -19.06 5.04 22.31
C ILE A 431 -20.06 4.37 21.38
N GLU A 432 -19.83 4.43 20.07
CA GLU A 432 -20.61 3.70 19.07
C GLU A 432 -19.73 2.65 18.39
N GLU A 433 -20.29 1.47 18.13
CA GLU A 433 -19.61 0.39 17.42
C GLU A 433 -20.33 0.04 16.14
N LEU A 434 -19.58 0.08 15.05
CA LEU A 434 -20.07 0.05 13.68
C LEU A 434 -19.40 -1.13 12.95
N PRO A 435 -20.05 -2.30 12.86
CA PRO A 435 -19.46 -3.47 12.22
C PRO A 435 -19.41 -3.31 10.71
N PHE A 436 -18.35 -3.81 10.06
CA PHE A 436 -18.24 -3.74 8.60
C PHE A 436 -19.14 -4.78 7.92
N LYS A 437 -19.63 -4.46 6.72
CA LYS A 437 -20.44 -5.37 5.91
C LYS A 437 -19.62 -6.50 5.26
N ASN A 438 -18.44 -6.18 4.74
CA ASN A 438 -17.54 -7.15 4.15
C ASN A 438 -16.08 -6.83 4.55
N PRO A 439 -15.64 -7.35 5.70
CA PRO A 439 -14.55 -6.73 6.45
C PRO A 439 -13.12 -6.96 5.93
N HIS A 440 -12.83 -8.02 5.18
CA HIS A 440 -11.42 -8.36 4.83
C HIS A 440 -10.96 -7.81 3.49
N ASP A 441 -11.89 -7.62 2.55
CA ASP A 441 -11.56 -7.13 1.22
C ASP A 441 -12.32 -5.83 0.90
N GLU A 442 -13.61 -5.70 1.22
CA GLU A 442 -14.47 -4.57 0.80
C GLU A 442 -14.87 -3.67 1.99
N ALA A 443 -14.06 -3.61 3.05
CA ALA A 443 -14.33 -2.77 4.22
C ALA A 443 -14.28 -1.27 3.89
N TRP A 444 -13.64 -0.92 2.78
CA TRP A 444 -13.35 0.43 2.37
C TRP A 444 -13.69 0.63 0.90
N CYS A 445 -14.35 1.74 0.63
CA CYS A 445 -14.72 2.15 -0.71
C CYS A 445 -13.95 3.41 -1.08
N LEU A 446 -13.23 3.36 -2.20
CA LEU A 446 -12.40 4.48 -2.65
C LEU A 446 -13.28 5.66 -3.08
N ALA A 447 -13.08 6.81 -2.43
CA ALA A 447 -13.82 8.05 -2.68
C ALA A 447 -13.11 8.97 -3.67
N GLY A 448 -11.79 9.12 -3.54
CA GLY A 448 -10.99 10.04 -4.36
C GLY A 448 -9.49 9.89 -4.15
N VAL A 449 -8.73 10.44 -5.08
CA VAL A 449 -7.26 10.51 -5.00
C VAL A 449 -6.81 11.94 -5.27
N ASN A 450 -5.86 12.45 -4.49
CA ASN A 450 -5.32 13.80 -4.62
C ASN A 450 -3.79 13.77 -4.44
N PHE A 451 -3.01 14.23 -5.41
CA PHE A 451 -1.54 14.29 -5.31
C PHE A 451 -1.02 15.64 -4.80
N GLY A 452 -1.96 16.54 -4.53
CA GLY A 452 -1.78 17.95 -4.30
C GLY A 452 -1.38 18.35 -2.89
N ASN A 453 -1.90 17.63 -1.90
CA ASN A 453 -2.15 18.23 -0.61
C ASN A 453 -1.16 17.82 0.48
N ALA A 454 -0.10 18.62 0.69
CA ALA A 454 0.81 18.47 1.84
C ALA A 454 0.17 18.87 3.19
N ARG A 455 -1.12 19.25 3.21
CA ARG A 455 -1.90 19.46 4.43
C ARG A 455 -1.90 18.24 5.35
N ILE A 456 -1.98 17.01 4.82
CA ILE A 456 -1.88 15.81 5.65
C ILE A 456 -0.56 15.74 6.40
N MET A 457 0.56 16.10 5.77
CA MET A 457 1.86 16.13 6.46
C MET A 457 1.89 17.19 7.58
N THR A 458 1.17 18.30 7.40
CA THR A 458 1.07 19.38 8.39
C THR A 458 0.19 19.02 9.57
N GLU A 459 -0.96 18.44 9.27
CA GLU A 459 -1.94 18.07 10.27
C GLU A 459 -1.48 16.85 11.07
N LEU A 460 -0.87 15.84 10.44
CA LEU A 460 -0.20 14.72 11.15
C LEU A 460 0.84 15.24 12.16
N SER A 461 1.60 16.27 11.80
CA SER A 461 2.56 16.88 12.72
C SER A 461 1.87 17.59 13.90
N HIS A 462 0.72 18.24 13.69
CA HIS A 462 -0.08 18.81 14.78
C HIS A 462 -0.65 17.72 15.68
N LEU A 463 -1.16 16.63 15.09
CA LEU A 463 -1.71 15.49 15.81
C LEU A 463 -0.66 14.82 16.70
N ASN A 464 0.57 14.69 16.21
CA ASN A 464 1.68 14.18 17.02
C ASN A 464 1.96 15.06 18.26
N GLY A 465 1.69 16.37 18.18
CA GLY A 465 1.82 17.29 19.30
C GLY A 465 0.84 17.05 20.45
N ILE A 466 -0.36 16.52 20.15
CA ILE A 466 -1.40 16.21 21.15
C ILE A 466 -1.43 14.72 21.55
N GLN A 467 -0.58 13.87 20.94
CA GLN A 467 -0.51 12.43 21.21
C GLN A 467 -0.43 12.08 22.71
N PRO A 468 0.35 12.79 23.56
CA PRO A 468 0.40 12.49 25.00
C PRO A 468 -0.95 12.73 25.71
N GLN A 469 -1.62 13.84 25.41
CA GLN A 469 -2.92 14.22 26.01
C GLN A 469 -4.00 13.21 25.60
N MET A 470 -3.96 12.77 24.35
CA MET A 470 -4.83 11.71 23.85
C MET A 470 -4.55 10.39 24.56
N THR A 471 -3.29 9.96 24.63
CA THR A 471 -2.91 8.70 25.30
C THR A 471 -3.41 8.68 26.74
N GLU A 472 -3.31 9.80 27.46
CA GLU A 472 -3.83 9.96 28.82
C GLU A 472 -5.36 9.84 28.88
N ALA A 473 -6.09 10.55 28.01
CA ALA A 473 -7.56 10.46 27.95
C ALA A 473 -8.06 9.05 27.62
N LEU A 474 -7.32 8.32 26.78
CA LEU A 474 -7.64 6.94 26.38
C LEU A 474 -7.30 5.92 27.45
N ALA A 475 -6.28 6.19 28.27
CA ALA A 475 -5.94 5.35 29.42
C ALA A 475 -7.07 5.30 30.47
N LEU A 476 -7.93 6.34 30.52
CA LEU A 476 -9.09 6.42 31.39
C LEU A 476 -10.27 5.54 30.92
N MET A 477 -10.21 4.97 29.72
CA MET A 477 -11.24 4.08 29.20
C MET A 477 -11.14 2.67 29.81
N ASP A 478 -12.27 1.95 29.78
CA ASP A 478 -12.32 0.53 30.09
C ASP A 478 -11.34 -0.25 29.19
N PRO A 479 -10.55 -1.20 29.74
CA PRO A 479 -9.57 -1.95 28.97
C PRO A 479 -10.15 -2.66 27.73
N SER A 480 -11.41 -3.12 27.78
CA SER A 480 -12.09 -3.80 26.67
C SER A 480 -12.37 -2.90 25.46
N VAL A 481 -12.32 -1.57 25.65
CA VAL A 481 -12.49 -0.56 24.60
C VAL A 481 -11.28 0.36 24.48
N ARG A 482 -10.17 0.08 25.16
CA ARG A 482 -8.95 0.89 25.08
C ARG A 482 -8.23 0.65 23.75
N CYS A 483 -7.70 1.70 23.13
CA CYS A 483 -6.79 1.55 21.98
C CYS A 483 -5.59 2.50 22.04
N HIS A 484 -4.58 2.19 21.24
CA HIS A 484 -3.25 2.77 21.19
C HIS A 484 -3.17 3.75 20.02
N THR A 485 -2.74 4.96 20.32
CA THR A 485 -2.48 5.98 19.29
C THR A 485 -1.09 5.78 18.72
N SER A 486 -0.99 5.64 17.40
CA SER A 486 0.30 5.63 16.69
C SER A 486 0.28 6.70 15.60
N ALA A 487 1.09 7.75 15.77
CA ALA A 487 1.40 8.73 14.74
C ALA A 487 2.84 8.49 14.27
N GLN A 488 3.04 7.47 13.42
CA GLN A 488 4.36 7.23 12.82
C GLN A 488 4.43 7.93 11.46
N TYR A 489 5.19 9.02 11.39
CA TYR A 489 5.60 9.67 10.15
C TYR A 489 7.11 9.81 10.18
N SER A 490 7.82 8.79 9.71
CA SER A 490 9.23 8.93 9.34
C SER A 490 9.72 7.62 8.77
N THR A 491 10.01 7.59 7.46
CA THR A 491 11.10 6.85 6.79
C THR A 491 11.10 7.17 5.27
N ASP A 492 9.96 7.62 4.70
CA ASP A 492 9.78 7.59 3.24
C ASP A 492 10.25 8.83 2.46
N PHE A 493 10.23 10.04 3.05
CA PHE A 493 10.62 11.25 2.32
C PHE A 493 12.10 11.23 1.90
N ALA A 494 12.99 10.69 2.74
CA ALA A 494 14.40 10.49 2.37
C ALA A 494 14.55 9.50 1.20
N GLY A 495 13.79 8.40 1.24
CA GLY A 495 13.75 7.40 0.17
C GLY A 495 13.23 7.97 -1.14
N TYR A 496 12.24 8.87 -1.08
CA TYR A 496 11.73 9.60 -2.23
C TYR A 496 12.83 10.45 -2.89
N LEU A 497 13.48 11.33 -2.13
CA LEU A 497 14.54 12.20 -2.67
C LEU A 497 15.68 11.37 -3.28
N LYS A 498 16.13 10.32 -2.58
CA LYS A 498 17.18 9.42 -3.06
C LYS A 498 16.79 8.72 -4.36
N PHE A 499 15.54 8.32 -4.51
CA PHE A 499 15.07 7.72 -5.75
C PHE A 499 15.09 8.72 -6.90
N VAL A 500 14.58 9.93 -6.69
CA VAL A 500 14.60 10.97 -7.72
C VAL A 500 16.03 11.22 -8.18
N GLU A 501 16.99 11.33 -7.25
CA GLU A 501 18.40 11.48 -7.60
C GLU A 501 19.01 10.25 -8.29
N THR A 502 18.56 9.03 -7.96
CA THR A 502 19.03 7.80 -8.60
C THR A 502 18.53 7.69 -10.05
N VAL A 503 17.29 8.10 -10.30
CA VAL A 503 16.65 7.99 -11.61
C VAL A 503 16.99 9.15 -12.53
N TYR A 504 16.90 10.37 -12.02
CA TYR A 504 17.07 11.58 -12.81
C TYR A 504 18.49 12.16 -12.67
N GLY A 505 19.29 11.72 -11.70
CA GLY A 505 20.57 12.34 -11.36
C GLY A 505 20.41 13.49 -10.35
N PRO A 506 21.53 14.09 -9.90
CA PRO A 506 21.52 15.11 -8.85
C PRO A 506 20.60 16.29 -9.16
N ARG A 507 19.83 16.73 -8.16
CA ARG A 507 18.91 17.88 -8.26
C ARG A 507 19.49 19.07 -7.49
N THR A 508 19.22 20.30 -7.95
CA THR A 508 19.82 21.51 -7.35
C THR A 508 19.25 21.81 -5.97
N ALA A 509 17.93 21.67 -5.82
CA ALA A 509 17.20 21.73 -4.56
C ALA A 509 15.76 21.23 -4.77
N PHE A 510 15.12 20.74 -3.72
CA PHE A 510 13.68 20.59 -3.65
C PHE A 510 13.03 21.99 -3.62
N THR A 511 12.40 22.41 -4.71
CA THR A 511 11.90 23.79 -4.86
C THR A 511 10.40 23.85 -4.68
N ILE A 512 9.94 24.52 -3.62
CA ILE A 512 8.52 24.79 -3.39
C ILE A 512 8.12 26.04 -4.17
N VAL A 513 7.13 25.93 -5.04
CA VAL A 513 6.63 27.05 -5.85
C VAL A 513 5.30 27.55 -5.31
N LEU A 514 5.27 28.84 -4.95
CA LEU A 514 4.10 29.56 -4.46
C LEU A 514 3.41 30.32 -5.62
N SER A 515 2.10 30.46 -5.54
CA SER A 515 1.31 31.30 -6.45
C SER A 515 0.79 32.54 -5.71
N ASP A 516 0.76 33.69 -6.40
CA ASP A 516 0.18 34.92 -5.85
C ASP A 516 -1.35 34.83 -5.65
N GLU A 517 -2.00 33.87 -6.32
CA GLU A 517 -3.44 33.58 -6.15
C GLU A 517 -3.76 32.94 -4.79
N HIS A 518 -2.76 32.32 -4.14
CA HIS A 518 -2.93 31.64 -2.87
C HIS A 518 -2.15 32.39 -1.76
N PRO A 519 -2.81 33.30 -1.00
CA PRO A 519 -2.12 34.07 0.03
C PRO A 519 -1.48 33.13 1.08
N MET A 520 -0.25 33.45 1.49
CA MET A 520 0.50 32.70 2.51
C MET A 520 -0.15 32.79 3.89
N ASP A 521 -1.18 31.96 4.09
CA ASP A 521 -1.91 31.81 5.34
C ASP A 521 -1.10 31.02 6.40
N GLY A 522 -1.70 30.82 7.57
CA GLY A 522 -1.06 30.10 8.68
C GLY A 522 -0.79 28.61 8.39
N LEU A 523 -1.61 27.97 7.56
CA LEU A 523 -1.51 26.56 7.21
C LEU A 523 -0.40 26.34 6.17
N LEU A 524 -0.42 27.12 5.10
CA LEU A 524 0.56 27.07 4.01
C LEU A 524 1.98 27.34 4.53
N ARG A 525 2.14 28.33 5.43
CA ARG A 525 3.43 28.62 6.07
C ARG A 525 3.97 27.45 6.87
N LYS A 526 3.11 26.74 7.60
CA LYS A 526 3.52 25.56 8.37
C LYS A 526 3.88 24.39 7.48
N MET A 527 3.13 24.18 6.41
CA MET A 527 3.41 23.15 5.42
C MET A 527 4.79 23.35 4.79
N VAL A 528 5.08 24.58 4.34
CA VAL A 528 6.41 24.96 3.87
C VAL A 528 7.48 24.68 4.93
N THR A 529 7.23 25.08 6.18
CA THR A 529 8.14 24.83 7.32
C THR A 529 8.39 23.34 7.56
N ILE A 530 7.38 22.49 7.43
CA ILE A 530 7.50 21.05 7.65
C ILE A 530 8.33 20.40 6.55
N VAL A 531 8.06 20.74 5.29
CA VAL A 531 8.86 20.24 4.17
C VAL A 531 10.32 20.72 4.30
N GLN A 532 10.55 21.98 4.70
CA GLN A 532 11.88 22.50 5.04
C GLN A 532 12.56 21.67 6.13
N ASN A 533 11.89 21.43 7.25
CA ASN A 533 12.42 20.61 8.34
C ASN A 533 12.73 19.17 7.89
N LEU A 534 11.91 18.58 7.00
CA LEU A 534 12.16 17.25 6.46
C LEU A 534 13.40 17.22 5.57
N CYS A 535 13.55 18.20 4.67
CA CYS A 535 14.75 18.40 3.85
C CYS A 535 16.01 18.62 4.72
N ASP A 536 15.92 19.45 5.77
CA ASP A 536 17.03 19.71 6.69
C ASP A 536 17.48 18.44 7.44
N ARG A 537 16.53 17.64 7.92
CA ARG A 537 16.80 16.37 8.61
C ARG A 537 17.59 15.38 7.74
N VAL A 538 17.29 15.34 6.44
CA VAL A 538 17.95 14.47 5.46
C VAL A 538 19.10 15.17 4.73
N LYS A 539 19.41 16.43 5.10
CA LYS A 539 20.46 17.27 4.52
C LYS A 539 20.32 17.45 3.00
N HIS A 540 19.09 17.54 2.49
CA HIS A 540 18.82 17.83 1.09
C HIS A 540 18.50 19.32 0.90
N PRO A 541 19.07 20.02 -0.10
CA PRO A 541 18.81 21.45 -0.31
C PRO A 541 17.33 21.73 -0.61
N ILE A 542 16.80 22.83 -0.09
CA ILE A 542 15.41 23.28 -0.30
C ILE A 542 15.35 24.77 -0.62
N ARG A 543 14.40 25.15 -1.49
CA ARG A 543 14.11 26.54 -1.87
C ARG A 543 12.62 26.80 -1.85
N VAL A 544 12.23 28.06 -1.64
CA VAL A 544 10.86 28.53 -1.76
C VAL A 544 10.89 29.72 -2.71
N VAL A 545 10.11 29.66 -3.79
CA VAL A 545 10.10 30.67 -4.86
C VAL A 545 8.66 31.05 -5.20
N ASN A 546 8.46 32.28 -5.65
CA ASN A 546 7.17 32.68 -6.23
C ASN A 546 7.18 32.37 -7.73
N GLU A 547 6.06 31.93 -8.26
CA GLU A 547 5.94 31.55 -9.67
C GLU A 547 6.23 32.69 -10.65
N LYS A 548 5.91 33.94 -10.28
CA LYS A 548 6.19 35.11 -11.14
C LYS A 548 7.68 35.36 -11.35
N ASP A 549 8.50 34.82 -10.45
CA ASP A 549 9.95 34.91 -10.53
C ASP A 549 10.52 33.78 -11.38
N LEU A 550 9.68 32.89 -11.95
CA LEU A 550 10.13 31.79 -12.80
C LEU A 550 10.00 32.12 -14.28
N VAL A 551 11.03 31.77 -15.04
CA VAL A 551 11.04 31.83 -16.50
C VAL A 551 11.48 30.47 -17.05
N PHE A 552 10.88 30.07 -18.18
CA PHE A 552 11.26 28.86 -18.90
C PHE A 552 11.89 29.25 -20.24
N VAL A 553 13.20 29.03 -20.37
CA VAL A 553 14.00 29.44 -21.53
C VAL A 553 14.96 28.31 -21.89
N ASP A 554 15.09 27.99 -23.18
CA ASP A 554 15.99 26.96 -23.72
C ASP A 554 15.87 25.60 -23.01
N GLY A 555 14.64 25.17 -22.70
CA GLY A 555 14.35 23.89 -22.05
C GLY A 555 14.65 23.84 -20.55
N ARG A 556 14.98 24.98 -19.94
CA ARG A 556 15.32 25.09 -18.51
C ARG A 556 14.38 26.04 -17.78
N LEU A 557 13.96 25.63 -16.59
CA LEU A 557 13.24 26.48 -15.65
C LEU A 557 14.24 27.19 -14.75
N GLN A 558 14.14 28.51 -14.65
CA GLN A 558 15.11 29.36 -13.95
C GLN A 558 14.41 30.40 -13.10
N ILE A 559 15.06 30.80 -12.01
CA ILE A 559 14.66 31.98 -11.24
C ILE A 559 15.20 33.23 -11.97
N ALA A 560 14.31 34.13 -12.35
CA ALA A 560 14.63 35.40 -12.97
C ALA A 560 15.52 36.24 -12.03
N SER A 561 16.68 36.68 -12.52
CA SER A 561 17.53 37.61 -11.78
C SER A 561 16.81 38.97 -11.73
N THR A 562 16.30 39.36 -10.55
CA THR A 562 15.83 40.73 -10.31
C THR A 562 16.92 41.72 -10.72
N GLU A 563 16.54 42.74 -11.51
CA GLU A 563 17.44 43.78 -12.00
C GLU A 563 18.40 44.25 -10.91
N ALA A 564 19.71 44.23 -11.21
CA ALA A 564 20.71 44.84 -10.37
C ALA A 564 20.33 46.30 -10.10
N SER A 565 20.15 46.65 -8.82
CA SER A 565 20.03 48.03 -8.39
C SER A 565 21.19 48.85 -9.02
N PRO A 566 20.98 50.07 -9.55
CA PRO A 566 21.99 50.79 -10.36
C PRO A 566 23.26 51.23 -9.61
N MET A 567 23.53 50.72 -8.41
CA MET A 567 24.54 51.19 -7.47
C MET A 567 25.33 50.07 -6.78
N ALA A 568 25.47 48.89 -7.38
CA ALA A 568 26.42 47.89 -6.89
C ALA A 568 27.16 47.21 -8.05
N ASP A 569 28.45 47.53 -8.18
CA ASP A 569 29.45 46.75 -8.93
C ASP A 569 29.59 45.36 -8.28
N THR A 570 28.67 44.47 -8.60
CA THR A 570 28.78 43.04 -8.33
C THR A 570 28.29 42.29 -9.55
N THR A 571 29.12 41.36 -10.00
CA THR A 571 28.88 40.41 -11.09
C THR A 571 27.40 40.00 -11.21
N PRO A 572 26.83 39.94 -12.44
CA PRO A 572 25.45 39.53 -12.62
C PRO A 572 25.23 38.18 -11.93
N SER A 573 24.24 38.13 -11.03
CA SER A 573 23.82 36.90 -10.38
C SER A 573 23.44 35.89 -11.48
N GLU A 574 24.21 34.82 -11.61
CA GLU A 574 23.88 33.71 -12.52
C GLU A 574 22.46 33.23 -12.22
N ALA A 575 21.65 33.07 -13.26
CA ALA A 575 20.29 32.55 -13.15
C ALA A 575 20.35 31.16 -12.48
N GLN A 576 19.54 30.96 -11.44
CA GLN A 576 19.55 29.71 -10.69
C GLN A 576 18.60 28.70 -11.33
N ASP A 577 19.15 27.59 -11.83
CA ASP A 577 18.38 26.48 -12.40
C ASP A 577 17.46 25.81 -11.35
N VAL A 578 16.21 25.58 -11.73
CA VAL A 578 15.16 24.88 -10.98
C VAL A 578 14.84 23.57 -11.71
N ASN A 579 15.22 22.43 -11.12
CA ASN A 579 15.07 21.13 -11.78
C ASN A 579 14.34 20.08 -10.93
N PHE A 580 13.77 20.48 -9.79
CA PHE A 580 12.90 19.67 -8.95
C PHE A 580 11.85 20.55 -8.25
N VAL A 581 10.60 20.41 -8.66
CA VAL A 581 9.50 21.33 -8.33
C VAL A 581 8.40 20.65 -7.53
N TYR A 582 8.03 21.25 -6.40
CA TYR A 582 6.78 20.98 -5.69
C TYR A 582 5.89 22.22 -5.75
N MET A 583 4.96 22.21 -6.68
CA MET A 583 3.95 23.27 -6.83
C MET A 583 2.81 23.06 -5.83
N LEU A 584 2.31 24.13 -5.21
CA LEU A 584 1.24 24.02 -4.22
C LEU A 584 -0.15 23.93 -4.86
N CYS A 585 -0.33 24.50 -6.05
CA CYS A 585 -1.57 24.39 -6.83
C CYS A 585 -1.78 22.97 -7.41
N GLU A 586 -3.02 22.69 -7.83
CA GLU A 586 -3.40 21.49 -8.56
C GLU A 586 -3.13 21.64 -10.06
N TRP A 587 -3.00 20.51 -10.77
CA TRP A 587 -2.76 20.52 -12.22
C TRP A 587 -3.85 21.23 -13.02
N SER A 588 -5.13 21.12 -12.63
CA SER A 588 -6.22 21.84 -13.32
C SER A 588 -5.95 23.35 -13.39
N CYS A 589 -5.51 23.95 -12.28
CA CYS A 589 -5.17 25.37 -12.20
C CYS A 589 -4.05 25.75 -13.18
N VAL A 590 -2.95 24.98 -13.18
CA VAL A 590 -1.79 25.19 -14.07
C VAL A 590 -2.19 25.06 -15.55
N LEU A 591 -3.02 24.07 -15.87
CA LEU A 591 -3.39 23.72 -17.24
C LEU A 591 -4.46 24.67 -17.83
N GLU A 592 -5.35 25.20 -16.99
CA GLU A 592 -6.38 26.19 -17.38
C GLU A 592 -5.79 27.59 -17.56
N ASN A 593 -4.84 27.99 -16.70
CA ASN A 593 -4.20 29.33 -16.71
C ASN A 593 -2.81 29.34 -17.38
N ARG A 594 -2.63 28.49 -18.40
CA ARG A 594 -1.34 28.26 -19.10
C ARG A 594 -0.73 29.48 -19.80
N GLU A 595 -1.50 30.53 -20.07
CA GLU A 595 -1.05 31.75 -20.75
C GLU A 595 -0.86 32.94 -19.80
N THR A 596 -1.13 32.76 -18.51
CA THR A 596 -1.14 33.83 -17.50
C THR A 596 -0.22 33.47 -16.32
N ASN A 597 -0.77 33.22 -15.13
CA ASN A 597 -0.03 33.15 -13.87
C ASN A 597 0.87 31.90 -13.76
N HIS A 598 0.68 30.88 -14.62
CA HIS A 598 1.43 29.62 -14.56
C HIS A 598 2.26 29.30 -15.81
N ALA A 599 2.49 30.27 -16.71
CA ALA A 599 3.09 30.02 -18.03
C ALA A 599 4.43 29.27 -17.98
N ALA A 600 5.36 29.66 -17.11
CA ALA A 600 6.67 29.00 -16.99
C ALA A 600 6.57 27.55 -16.51
N LEU A 601 5.68 27.27 -15.54
CA LEU A 601 5.43 25.92 -15.02
C LEU A 601 4.77 25.04 -16.09
N TYR A 602 3.78 25.59 -16.80
CA TYR A 602 3.12 24.92 -17.92
C TYR A 602 4.13 24.53 -19.00
N SER A 603 4.92 25.49 -19.48
CA SER A 603 5.94 25.26 -20.51
C SER A 603 6.96 24.21 -20.07
N ALA A 604 7.43 24.28 -18.81
CA ALA A 604 8.37 23.29 -18.27
C ALA A 604 7.78 21.88 -18.18
N ALA A 605 6.47 21.75 -17.93
CA ALA A 605 5.79 20.45 -17.84
C ALA A 605 5.60 19.80 -19.21
N VAL A 606 5.19 20.59 -20.21
CA VAL A 606 4.81 20.08 -21.54
C VAL A 606 5.93 20.05 -22.56
N ASP A 607 7.11 20.64 -22.27
CA ASP A 607 8.27 20.60 -23.16
C ASP A 607 8.95 19.21 -23.10
N PRO A 608 8.99 18.45 -24.22
CA PRO A 608 9.67 17.15 -24.31
C PRO A 608 11.15 17.17 -23.91
N ALA A 609 11.84 18.31 -24.04
CA ALA A 609 13.26 18.48 -23.72
C ALA A 609 13.53 18.90 -22.26
N SER A 610 12.49 19.22 -21.49
CA SER A 610 12.62 19.64 -20.09
C SER A 610 13.21 18.53 -19.20
N ASP A 611 14.19 18.87 -18.38
CA ASP A 611 14.72 18.01 -17.29
C ASP A 611 14.11 18.35 -15.92
N VAL A 612 13.03 19.15 -15.89
CA VAL A 612 12.34 19.47 -14.64
C VAL A 612 11.58 18.26 -14.15
N VAL A 613 11.88 17.84 -12.91
CA VAL A 613 11.10 16.81 -12.22
C VAL A 613 10.02 17.50 -11.40
N PHE A 614 8.75 17.22 -11.71
CA PHE A 614 7.64 17.64 -10.86
C PHE A 614 7.37 16.57 -9.81
N ALA A 615 7.33 16.98 -8.54
CA ALA A 615 6.96 16.11 -7.44
C ALA A 615 5.52 15.61 -7.55
N LYS A 616 4.66 16.40 -8.21
CA LYS A 616 3.35 16.00 -8.72
C LYS A 616 3.49 15.85 -10.25
N PRO A 617 3.75 14.66 -10.81
CA PRO A 617 3.94 14.51 -12.25
C PRO A 617 2.64 14.81 -13.02
N LEU A 618 2.75 15.24 -14.27
CA LEU A 618 1.64 15.67 -15.12
C LEU A 618 0.57 14.60 -15.28
N TRP A 619 0.96 13.33 -15.40
CA TRP A 619 0.00 12.24 -15.58
C TRP A 619 -0.93 12.04 -14.36
N SER A 620 -0.56 12.57 -13.18
CA SER A 620 -1.43 12.53 -11.99
C SER A 620 -2.74 13.30 -12.18
N TYR A 621 -2.77 14.26 -13.11
CA TYR A 621 -4.00 14.92 -13.57
C TYR A 621 -5.07 13.92 -14.03
N LEU A 622 -4.66 12.81 -14.66
CA LEU A 622 -5.60 11.80 -15.17
C LEU A 622 -6.35 11.06 -14.05
N CYS A 623 -5.77 10.93 -12.87
CA CYS A 623 -6.34 10.14 -11.78
C CYS A 623 -6.60 10.95 -10.50
N THR A 624 -6.51 12.28 -10.57
CA THR A 624 -6.86 13.19 -9.46
C THR A 624 -8.36 13.51 -9.46
N GLY A 625 -9.00 13.37 -8.31
CA GLY A 625 -10.41 13.72 -8.09
C GLY A 625 -11.28 12.53 -7.69
N ALA A 626 -12.60 12.72 -7.84
CA ALA A 626 -13.61 11.71 -7.54
C ALA A 626 -13.65 10.61 -8.62
N LEU A 627 -14.04 9.39 -8.22
CA LEU A 627 -14.14 8.24 -9.12
C LEU A 627 -15.53 8.09 -9.74
N ASN A 628 -16.53 8.69 -9.11
CA ASN A 628 -17.93 8.68 -9.51
C ASN A 628 -18.50 10.10 -9.46
N VAL A 629 -19.52 10.35 -10.27
CA VAL A 629 -20.32 11.57 -10.24
C VAL A 629 -21.58 11.27 -9.41
N ASP A 630 -22.00 12.22 -8.57
CA ASP A 630 -23.16 12.05 -7.71
C ASP A 630 -24.45 11.82 -8.52
N ASP A 631 -25.34 10.93 -8.04
CA ASP A 631 -26.58 10.60 -8.77
C ASP A 631 -27.52 11.81 -8.95
N ALA A 632 -27.39 12.84 -8.09
CA ALA A 632 -28.13 14.09 -8.24
C ALA A 632 -27.72 14.86 -9.52
N GLU A 633 -26.43 14.89 -9.87
CA GLU A 633 -25.93 15.57 -11.09
C GLU A 633 -26.27 14.80 -12.37
N ARG A 634 -26.49 13.49 -12.30
CA ARG A 634 -26.97 12.69 -13.44
C ARG A 634 -28.37 13.09 -13.92
N THR A 635 -29.20 13.65 -13.04
CA THR A 635 -30.61 13.96 -13.35
C THR A 635 -30.83 15.37 -13.90
N SER A 636 -29.87 16.28 -13.77
CA SER A 636 -29.96 17.66 -14.27
C SER A 636 -28.97 17.94 -15.40
N HIS A 637 -29.43 17.72 -16.63
CA HIS A 637 -28.95 18.29 -17.89
C HIS A 637 -27.67 17.71 -18.57
N THR A 638 -27.89 17.33 -19.84
CA THR A 638 -26.94 17.32 -20.99
C THR A 638 -25.55 16.75 -20.77
N HIS A 639 -25.30 15.52 -21.27
CA HIS A 639 -23.99 14.92 -21.61
C HIS A 639 -22.76 15.65 -21.04
N SER A 640 -22.65 15.73 -19.72
CA SER A 640 -21.54 16.40 -19.06
C SER A 640 -20.28 15.60 -19.36
N ARG A 641 -19.25 16.28 -19.89
CA ARG A 641 -17.92 15.70 -20.12
C ARG A 641 -17.39 15.23 -18.77
N SER A 642 -17.42 13.93 -18.52
CA SER A 642 -16.82 13.34 -17.32
C SER A 642 -15.38 13.83 -17.13
N SER A 643 -15.01 14.09 -15.88
CA SER A 643 -13.65 14.52 -15.52
C SER A 643 -12.59 13.48 -15.96
N ALA A 644 -11.34 13.92 -16.06
CA ALA A 644 -10.25 13.01 -16.42
C ALA A 644 -10.14 11.80 -15.45
N SER A 645 -10.35 12.03 -14.14
CA SER A 645 -10.39 10.97 -13.12
C SER A 645 -11.49 9.95 -13.35
N VAL A 646 -12.72 10.38 -13.60
CA VAL A 646 -13.83 9.46 -13.89
C VAL A 646 -13.50 8.61 -15.11
N ARG A 647 -12.98 9.22 -16.18
CA ARG A 647 -12.56 8.53 -17.41
C ARG A 647 -11.43 7.52 -17.15
N PHE A 648 -10.48 7.83 -16.27
CA PHE A 648 -9.41 6.91 -15.88
C PHE A 648 -9.96 5.68 -15.16
N PHE A 649 -10.89 5.87 -14.22
CA PHE A 649 -11.48 4.76 -13.48
C PHE A 649 -12.50 3.96 -14.31
N ASP A 650 -13.10 4.53 -15.35
CA ASP A 650 -13.88 3.77 -16.35
C ASP A 650 -13.02 2.75 -17.11
N VAL A 651 -11.76 3.09 -17.43
CA VAL A 651 -10.81 2.14 -17.99
C VAL A 651 -10.55 1.00 -17.01
N CYS A 652 -10.35 1.32 -15.73
CA CYS A 652 -10.12 0.32 -14.69
C CYS A 652 -11.32 -0.64 -14.53
N ARG A 653 -12.56 -0.10 -14.50
CA ARG A 653 -13.80 -0.90 -14.47
C ARG A 653 -13.91 -1.83 -15.67
N ARG A 654 -13.58 -1.35 -16.87
CA ARG A 654 -13.62 -2.15 -18.09
C ARG A 654 -12.58 -3.28 -18.06
N LEU A 655 -11.33 -2.99 -17.64
CA LEU A 655 -10.29 -4.01 -17.45
C LEU A 655 -10.70 -5.05 -16.43
N TYR A 656 -11.21 -4.62 -15.27
CA TYR A 656 -11.72 -5.52 -14.25
C TYR A 656 -12.80 -6.45 -14.80
N ARG A 657 -13.79 -5.94 -15.56
CA ARG A 657 -14.84 -6.77 -16.17
C ARG A 657 -14.28 -7.78 -17.19
N LEU A 658 -13.33 -7.36 -18.03
CA LEU A 658 -12.65 -8.25 -18.99
C LEU A 658 -11.82 -9.33 -18.29
N ALA A 659 -11.39 -9.06 -17.05
CA ALA A 659 -10.61 -9.97 -16.23
C ALA A 659 -11.47 -10.86 -15.29
N SER A 660 -12.74 -10.52 -15.06
CA SER A 660 -13.60 -11.13 -14.02
C SER A 660 -14.43 -12.41 -14.33
N PRO A 661 -14.46 -13.04 -15.54
CA PRO A 661 -15.01 -14.39 -15.67
C PRO A 661 -14.03 -15.39 -15.02
N LYS A 662 -14.44 -16.62 -14.71
CA LYS A 662 -13.52 -17.64 -14.17
C LYS A 662 -12.53 -18.11 -15.25
N PRO A 663 -11.24 -17.72 -15.25
CA PRO A 663 -10.28 -18.37 -16.12
C PRO A 663 -10.06 -19.81 -15.63
N PRO A 664 -9.84 -20.78 -16.53
CA PRO A 664 -9.26 -22.08 -16.19
C PRO A 664 -7.97 -21.88 -15.38
N ALA A 665 -7.66 -22.82 -14.47
CA ALA A 665 -6.50 -22.72 -13.59
C ALA A 665 -5.15 -22.54 -14.34
N GLU A 666 -5.12 -22.94 -15.62
CA GLU A 666 -3.98 -22.87 -16.54
C GLU A 666 -3.75 -21.48 -17.14
N MET A 667 -4.72 -20.55 -17.05
CA MET A 667 -4.62 -19.16 -17.54
C MET A 667 -4.41 -18.13 -16.41
N ARG A 668 -4.10 -18.58 -15.19
CA ARG A 668 -3.91 -17.73 -14.01
C ARG A 668 -2.55 -17.06 -14.02
N ASP A 669 -2.43 -16.00 -14.82
CA ASP A 669 -1.32 -15.06 -14.66
C ASP A 669 -1.48 -14.32 -13.33
N LEU A 670 -0.42 -14.32 -12.52
CA LEU A 670 -0.45 -13.77 -11.16
C LEU A 670 -0.78 -12.28 -11.17
N GLU A 671 -0.26 -11.56 -12.17
CA GLU A 671 -0.48 -10.14 -12.39
C GLU A 671 -1.98 -9.80 -12.53
N VAL A 672 -2.69 -10.52 -13.40
CA VAL A 672 -4.13 -10.33 -13.61
C VAL A 672 -4.93 -10.64 -12.35
N LEU A 673 -4.58 -11.71 -11.63
CA LEU A 673 -5.26 -12.08 -10.39
C LEU A 673 -5.09 -11.01 -9.30
N GLU A 674 -3.90 -10.45 -9.17
CA GLU A 674 -3.61 -9.38 -8.21
C GLU A 674 -4.34 -8.08 -8.57
N TYR A 675 -4.40 -7.74 -9.86
CA TYR A 675 -5.18 -6.58 -10.30
C TYR A 675 -6.67 -6.73 -10.01
N ILE A 676 -7.26 -7.90 -10.31
CA ILE A 676 -8.68 -8.20 -9.99
C ILE A 676 -8.90 -8.08 -8.47
N ASP A 677 -8.03 -8.70 -7.67
CA ASP A 677 -8.14 -8.68 -6.21
C ASP A 677 -8.04 -7.24 -5.67
N SER A 678 -7.16 -6.39 -6.22
CA SER A 678 -7.09 -4.97 -5.86
C SER A 678 -8.32 -4.17 -6.26
N CYS A 679 -8.81 -4.34 -7.48
CA CYS A 679 -10.03 -3.71 -7.97
C CYS A 679 -11.22 -4.00 -7.05
N ARG A 680 -11.35 -5.26 -6.59
CA ARG A 680 -12.35 -5.66 -5.59
C ARG A 680 -12.13 -4.98 -4.25
N ARG A 681 -10.89 -4.96 -3.75
CA ARG A 681 -10.56 -4.38 -2.44
C ARG A 681 -10.96 -2.92 -2.29
N ILE A 682 -10.92 -2.17 -3.39
CA ILE A 682 -11.25 -0.74 -3.42
C ILE A 682 -12.64 -0.47 -3.98
N HIS A 683 -13.41 -1.53 -4.22
CA HIS A 683 -14.79 -1.51 -4.67
C HIS A 683 -14.98 -0.77 -6.01
N ILE A 684 -14.06 -0.97 -6.97
CA ILE A 684 -14.03 -0.20 -8.22
C ILE A 684 -15.26 -0.46 -9.11
N ASP A 685 -15.86 -1.63 -8.97
CA ASP A 685 -16.91 -2.19 -9.82
C ASP A 685 -18.33 -1.97 -9.30
N ALA A 686 -18.50 -1.51 -8.06
CA ALA A 686 -19.83 -1.25 -7.52
C ALA A 686 -20.42 0.08 -7.94
N GLU A 687 -21.75 0.10 -7.91
CA GLU A 687 -22.53 1.32 -7.87
C GLU A 687 -22.05 2.20 -6.72
N THR A 688 -22.13 3.51 -6.92
CA THR A 688 -21.86 4.55 -5.92
C THR A 688 -22.35 4.08 -4.56
N VAL A 689 -21.42 3.87 -3.62
CA VAL A 689 -21.79 3.70 -2.22
C VAL A 689 -22.68 4.89 -1.91
N PRO A 690 -23.91 4.68 -1.42
CA PRO A 690 -24.80 5.79 -1.11
C PRO A 690 -24.03 6.80 -0.26
N VAL A 691 -24.05 8.07 -0.68
CA VAL A 691 -23.45 9.21 0.06
C VAL A 691 -23.93 9.27 1.52
N TYR A 692 -24.97 8.49 1.85
CA TYR A 692 -25.48 8.20 3.17
C TYR A 692 -24.70 7.12 3.94
N SER A 693 -23.36 7.05 3.81
CA SER A 693 -22.49 6.65 4.95
C SER A 693 -22.90 7.49 6.16
N PRO A 694 -22.77 7.05 7.44
CA PRO A 694 -23.08 7.92 8.59
C PRO A 694 -22.48 9.31 8.35
N VAL A 695 -23.36 10.32 8.29
CA VAL A 695 -23.44 11.42 7.29
C VAL A 695 -22.16 12.23 7.00
N ASP A 696 -21.06 12.02 7.72
CA ASP A 696 -19.79 12.75 7.58
C ASP A 696 -18.52 11.88 7.78
N LEU A 697 -18.59 10.53 7.68
CA LEU A 697 -17.46 9.64 7.96
C LEU A 697 -16.59 9.34 6.71
N ARG A 698 -15.59 10.19 6.45
CA ARG A 698 -14.52 9.99 5.45
C ARG A 698 -13.22 9.55 6.14
N SER A 699 -12.39 8.75 5.49
CA SER A 699 -11.07 8.34 5.98
C SER A 699 -10.02 8.68 4.95
N ASP A 700 -8.95 9.35 5.35
CA ASP A 700 -7.86 9.73 4.45
C ASP A 700 -6.61 8.94 4.81
N SER A 701 -5.87 8.57 3.78
CA SER A 701 -4.63 7.81 3.85
C SER A 701 -3.59 8.51 2.99
N LEU A 702 -2.40 8.71 3.53
CA LEU A 702 -1.27 9.23 2.77
C LEU A 702 -0.51 8.06 2.15
N MET A 703 -0.65 7.90 0.84
CA MET A 703 0.21 7.04 0.05
C MET A 703 1.49 7.81 -0.28
N ILE A 704 2.65 7.28 0.10
CA ILE A 704 3.94 7.80 -0.33
C ILE A 704 4.56 6.72 -1.20
N ASN A 705 4.53 6.96 -2.51
CA ASN A 705 4.94 6.07 -3.59
C ASN A 705 3.93 4.94 -3.86
N PHE A 706 3.63 4.69 -5.14
CA PHE A 706 2.81 3.55 -5.58
C PHE A 706 3.35 2.18 -5.15
N ALA A 707 4.65 2.08 -4.86
CA ALA A 707 5.27 0.86 -4.41
C ALA A 707 5.61 0.88 -2.92
N TRP A 708 5.77 2.06 -2.29
CA TRP A 708 6.77 2.21 -1.22
C TRP A 708 6.34 2.76 0.16
N SER A 709 5.06 2.99 0.49
CA SER A 709 4.53 3.09 1.88
C SER A 709 3.10 3.63 1.90
N CYS A 710 2.31 3.17 2.88
CA CYS A 710 1.06 3.81 3.25
C CYS A 710 1.20 4.32 4.69
N SER A 711 1.16 5.64 4.88
CA SER A 711 1.02 6.27 6.18
C SER A 711 -0.44 6.66 6.38
N MET A 712 -1.10 6.10 7.37
CA MET A 712 -2.52 6.40 7.62
C MET A 712 -2.66 7.60 8.55
N GLY A 713 -3.56 8.53 8.21
CA GLY A 713 -3.96 9.63 9.06
C GLY A 713 -5.05 10.45 8.42
N HIS A 714 -6.11 10.74 9.17
CA HIS A 714 -7.22 11.55 8.69
C HIS A 714 -7.34 12.82 9.51
N VAL A 715 -7.61 13.95 8.83
CA VAL A 715 -8.02 15.19 9.50
C VAL A 715 -9.06 15.88 8.63
N GLY A 716 -10.31 15.92 9.10
CA GLY A 716 -11.27 16.93 8.70
C GLY A 716 -10.98 18.20 9.48
N GLY A 717 -10.77 19.32 8.79
CA GLY A 717 -10.71 20.65 9.40
C GLY A 717 -11.79 21.56 8.81
N ALA A 718 -12.26 22.55 9.58
CA ALA A 718 -13.29 23.52 9.17
C ALA A 718 -12.92 24.19 7.83
N LEU A 719 -13.65 23.86 6.77
CA LEU A 719 -13.68 24.67 5.55
C LEU A 719 -14.42 25.97 5.89
N GLN A 720 -13.74 27.12 5.81
CA GLN A 720 -14.44 28.28 5.29
C GLN A 720 -14.69 28.01 3.81
N VAL A 721 -15.91 28.24 3.37
CA VAL A 721 -16.30 28.15 1.96
C VAL A 721 -15.47 29.18 1.19
N ASP A 722 -14.33 28.76 0.65
CA ASP A 722 -13.60 29.56 -0.34
C ASP A 722 -14.34 29.44 -1.66
N ALA A 723 -14.72 30.58 -2.22
CA ALA A 723 -15.51 30.68 -3.46
C ALA A 723 -14.77 30.17 -4.71
N GLU A 724 -13.52 29.71 -4.57
CA GLU A 724 -12.64 29.34 -5.69
C GLU A 724 -12.18 27.87 -5.65
N ASN A 725 -12.74 27.03 -4.76
CA ASN A 725 -12.48 25.59 -4.74
C ASN A 725 -13.57 24.83 -5.53
N THR A 726 -13.43 24.75 -6.85
CA THR A 726 -14.45 24.24 -7.79
C THR A 726 -14.53 22.71 -7.89
N GLY A 727 -14.69 21.99 -6.77
CA GLY A 727 -14.88 20.54 -6.82
C GLY A 727 -15.56 19.94 -5.59
N ALA A 728 -16.89 19.84 -5.68
CA ALA A 728 -17.81 19.05 -4.84
C ALA A 728 -17.66 19.18 -3.31
N ASP A 729 -18.63 19.88 -2.72
CA ASP A 729 -18.85 20.09 -1.29
C ASP A 729 -18.94 18.77 -0.49
N PRO A 730 -18.03 18.45 0.47
CA PRO A 730 -18.11 17.24 1.25
C PRO A 730 -18.22 17.55 2.76
N GLY A 731 -19.40 17.93 3.23
CA GLY A 731 -19.81 17.79 4.63
C GLY A 731 -19.03 18.55 5.72
N HIS A 732 -19.51 18.47 6.96
CA HIS A 732 -18.84 19.09 8.10
C HIS A 732 -17.66 18.21 8.58
N PRO A 733 -16.51 18.80 8.92
CA PRO A 733 -15.31 18.03 9.23
C PRO A 733 -15.32 17.43 10.64
N ALA A 734 -15.30 16.09 10.72
CA ALA A 734 -14.87 15.36 11.91
C ALA A 734 -13.38 14.97 11.78
N SER A 735 -12.57 15.10 12.83
CA SER A 735 -11.21 14.54 12.82
C SER A 735 -11.26 13.02 13.06
N LEU A 736 -10.53 12.20 12.29
CA LEU A 736 -10.45 10.75 12.54
C LEU A 736 -9.01 10.41 12.97
N PHE A 737 -8.91 9.80 14.13
CA PHE A 737 -7.67 9.21 14.59
C PHE A 737 -7.78 7.71 14.38
N PHE A 738 -6.66 7.08 14.04
CA PHE A 738 -6.59 5.63 14.10
C PHE A 738 -6.01 5.22 15.44
N MET A 739 -6.85 4.57 16.23
CA MET A 739 -6.43 3.93 17.46
C MET A 739 -6.40 2.40 17.22
N PHE A 740 -5.27 1.76 17.50
CA PHE A 740 -5.03 0.33 17.29
C PHE A 740 -5.11 -0.44 18.62
N SER A 741 -5.72 -1.63 18.68
CA SER A 741 -5.65 -2.44 19.92
C SER A 741 -4.20 -2.84 20.24
N THR A 742 -3.86 -3.04 21.52
CA THR A 742 -2.54 -3.60 21.93
C THR A 742 -2.36 -5.05 21.53
N ASP A 743 -3.44 -5.72 21.17
CA ASP A 743 -3.46 -7.17 21.13
C ASP A 743 -3.06 -7.63 19.73
N VAL A 744 -1.73 -7.77 19.56
CA VAL A 744 -1.09 -8.63 18.58
C VAL A 744 -0.69 -9.93 19.27
#